data_AF-A0A931WAL7-F1
#
_entry.id   AF-A0A931WAL7-F1
#
_cell.length_a   1.000
_cell.length_b   1.000
_cell.length_c   1.000
_cell.angle_alpha   90.00
_cell.angle_beta   90.00
_cell.angle_gamma   90.00
#
_symmetry.space_group_name_H-M   'P 1'
#
loop_
_entity.id
_entity.type
_entity.pdbx_description
1 polymer ?
#
loop_
_entity_poly.entity_id
_entity_poly.type
_entity_poly.pdbx_seq_one_letter_code
_entity_poly.pdbx_strand_id
1 'polypeptide(L)'
;MKPIIFSIIKNLIGWSISVIVLVFIGKVIFYQRETVAASLQYINVELLIYGILSFISYFFLRSYLWQTILRKHGYKIPLKETAFLWAISEINRYIPGNVWSFVKRSVLFSKHTIEKRDFNLALIIEAQFVLLGASVISIFALSFLTDIFIFPDTLRTFIILTVIIFVFLLSSLYIFQFNFLARLKFRTSGDTLAQLHLAAVSVLAFLLYGLGYYFVISSIIFLHPKDFYVFIGFFVFSFLAGYILFITPAGLGVREGVIVLGLMKFMAMPLAAFASIFVRCIIVFSEFYFIILSFIWSRTKHHVLQKIERTIIYYPYETILFFITSIYTLYFSRISFLRYDNFYAGRFDLGNMAQTVWNTAHGRLFQTNSDGQIVSRLSAHADFILIIISPLYRIWESPKVLLLFQTIVVSLGAFFIFAIAKHVLKRKDISFLFVILYLINPSVERANLFDFHAVTIGTTFLLGTYYFFMKRNYLWFSLLAVLAAITKEQVWAIISLFGLWMLVVESVKIFKRNGYGYTKHLVFACLIFIFSASMFFFLVFFAIPNARGTQHFALSYYNDYGDSPTQIIKNLVFSPLHTVETILKPDRVDFLTQLFLPLSFLSFLSPLYLIFAVPDLLITLLSNNANLHQIYYHYTASITPFLFVSAIYAVKRFNAVLLPAHRIIFMIIIGSIGIYSAYAYGPLPGSRNPNIDMLSNQVGNRKIVEEFIRKIPTKYSVAASNNIGAHLSHRELVFTIPEGLDQADIIVFLLNDPGARPSLDEQKQMALQLKSDPDYIKLFENGDFVAFARQDRVQEMFW
;
A
#
# COMPACT_ATOMS: atom_id res chain seq x y z
N MET A 1 37.09 -28.03 -35.98
CA MET A 1 37.20 -29.02 -34.87
C MET A 1 37.28 -28.40 -33.47
N LYS A 2 38.17 -27.44 -33.19
CA LYS A 2 38.30 -26.82 -31.84
C LYS A 2 37.00 -26.28 -31.17
N PRO A 3 36.06 -25.59 -31.87
CA PRO A 3 34.84 -25.08 -31.22
C PRO A 3 33.82 -26.18 -30.88
N ILE A 4 33.82 -27.30 -31.61
CA ILE A 4 32.93 -28.44 -31.38
C ILE A 4 33.38 -29.21 -30.13
N ILE A 5 34.67 -29.46 -29.99
CA ILE A 5 35.25 -30.12 -28.80
C ILE A 5 35.01 -29.27 -27.55
N PHE A 6 35.21 -27.96 -27.62
CA PHE A 6 34.92 -27.04 -26.51
C PHE A 6 33.43 -27.03 -26.14
N SER A 7 32.54 -27.06 -27.13
CA SER A 7 31.09 -27.18 -26.90
C SER A 7 30.69 -28.52 -26.26
N ILE A 8 31.32 -29.62 -26.66
CA ILE A 8 31.05 -30.96 -26.13
C ILE A 8 31.53 -31.06 -24.68
N ILE A 9 32.77 -30.64 -24.39
CA ILE A 9 33.35 -30.65 -23.04
C ILE A 9 32.52 -29.78 -22.10
N LYS A 10 32.14 -28.59 -22.54
CA LYS A 10 31.30 -27.67 -21.75
C LYS A 10 29.94 -28.27 -21.43
N ASN A 11 29.28 -28.91 -22.39
CA ASN A 11 28.01 -29.59 -22.17
C ASN A 11 28.17 -30.79 -21.22
N LEU A 12 29.22 -31.60 -21.37
CA LEU A 12 29.50 -32.75 -20.50
C LEU A 12 29.73 -32.33 -19.04
N ILE A 13 30.53 -31.29 -18.83
CA ILE A 13 30.80 -30.74 -17.48
C ILE A 13 29.52 -30.16 -16.87
N GLY A 14 28.76 -29.36 -17.63
CA GLY A 14 27.50 -28.79 -17.17
C GLY A 14 26.49 -29.85 -16.72
N TRP A 15 26.29 -30.91 -17.51
CA TRP A 15 25.38 -32.01 -17.16
C TRP A 15 25.85 -32.82 -15.96
N SER A 16 27.16 -33.10 -15.88
CA SER A 16 27.73 -33.83 -14.73
C SER A 16 27.47 -33.06 -13.44
N ILE A 17 27.70 -31.74 -13.43
CA ILE A 17 27.43 -30.87 -12.28
C ILE A 17 25.94 -30.85 -11.94
N SER A 18 25.06 -30.67 -12.93
CA SER A 18 23.60 -30.64 -12.68
C SER A 18 23.07 -31.98 -12.14
N VAL A 19 23.54 -33.12 -12.66
CA VAL A 19 23.15 -34.45 -12.17
C VAL A 19 23.66 -34.68 -10.75
N ILE A 20 24.91 -34.32 -10.45
CA ILE A 20 25.46 -34.42 -9.10
C ILE A 20 24.63 -33.60 -8.11
N VAL A 21 24.29 -32.35 -8.46
CA VAL A 21 23.47 -31.48 -7.60
C VAL A 21 22.07 -32.08 -7.40
N LEU A 22 21.41 -32.58 -8.44
CA LEU A 22 20.08 -33.18 -8.33
C LEU A 22 20.08 -34.48 -7.50
N VAL A 23 21.08 -35.35 -7.69
CA VAL A 23 21.24 -36.57 -6.88
C VAL A 23 21.52 -36.23 -5.43
N PHE A 24 22.36 -35.23 -5.16
CA PHE A 24 22.63 -34.74 -3.82
C PHE A 24 21.35 -34.22 -3.14
N ILE A 25 20.61 -33.35 -3.82
CA ILE A 25 19.35 -32.81 -3.26
C ILE A 25 18.33 -33.94 -3.05
N GLY A 26 18.20 -34.86 -4.01
CA GLY A 26 17.28 -36.00 -3.91
C GLY A 26 17.59 -36.91 -2.71
N LYS A 27 18.88 -37.20 -2.45
CA LYS A 27 19.31 -37.92 -1.25
C LYS A 27 18.92 -37.16 0.02
N VAL A 28 19.22 -35.86 0.10
CA VAL A 28 18.94 -35.04 1.29
C VAL A 28 17.44 -35.00 1.61
N ILE A 29 16.58 -34.83 0.60
CA ILE A 29 15.12 -34.86 0.77
C ILE A 29 14.65 -36.24 1.24
N PHE A 30 15.19 -37.32 0.68
CA PHE A 30 14.82 -38.68 1.06
C PHE A 30 15.16 -38.98 2.53
N TYR A 31 16.35 -38.55 3.00
CA TYR A 31 16.77 -38.72 4.39
C TYR A 31 15.98 -37.86 5.39
N GLN A 32 15.43 -36.71 4.97
CA GLN A 32 14.60 -35.83 5.82
C GLN A 32 13.14 -35.73 5.39
N ARG A 33 12.60 -36.85 4.90
CA ARG A 33 11.23 -36.93 4.36
C ARG A 33 10.15 -36.47 5.34
N GLU A 34 10.33 -36.69 6.64
CA GLU A 34 9.34 -36.32 7.66
C GLU A 34 9.23 -34.80 7.81
N THR A 35 10.36 -34.10 7.89
CA THR A 35 10.41 -32.63 7.93
C THR A 35 9.78 -32.02 6.67
N VAL A 36 10.08 -32.60 5.50
CA VAL A 36 9.52 -32.15 4.22
C VAL A 36 8.02 -32.42 4.12
N ALA A 37 7.56 -33.59 4.60
CA ALA A 37 6.14 -33.95 4.62
C ALA A 37 5.33 -33.00 5.52
N ALA A 38 5.88 -32.59 6.67
CA ALA A 38 5.25 -31.61 7.55
C ALA A 38 5.04 -30.26 6.86
N SER A 39 6.02 -29.76 6.08
CA SER A 39 5.88 -28.52 5.31
C SER A 39 4.80 -28.59 4.22
N LEU A 40 4.55 -29.78 3.66
CA LEU A 40 3.50 -30.01 2.66
C LEU A 40 2.09 -30.10 3.26
N GLN A 41 1.96 -30.40 4.55
CA GLN A 41 0.65 -30.47 5.21
C GLN A 41 0.03 -29.08 5.46
N TYR A 42 0.85 -28.03 5.52
CA TYR A 42 0.42 -26.67 5.88
C TYR A 42 0.74 -25.64 4.78
N ILE A 43 0.59 -26.02 3.50
CA ILE A 43 0.81 -25.09 2.39
C ILE A 43 -0.20 -23.94 2.47
N ASN A 44 0.31 -22.71 2.54
CA ASN A 44 -0.51 -21.53 2.42
C ASN A 44 -0.91 -21.32 0.93
N VAL A 45 -2.13 -21.75 0.60
CA VAL A 45 -2.69 -21.68 -0.76
C VAL A 45 -2.76 -20.25 -1.29
N GLU A 46 -3.04 -19.26 -0.43
CA GLU A 46 -3.10 -17.84 -0.84
C GLU A 46 -1.75 -17.38 -1.38
N LEU A 47 -0.67 -17.62 -0.62
CA LEU A 47 0.68 -17.26 -1.02
C LEU A 47 1.13 -18.02 -2.27
N LEU A 48 0.78 -19.30 -2.39
CA LEU A 48 1.09 -20.08 -3.58
C LEU A 48 0.44 -19.49 -4.84
N ILE A 49 -0.83 -19.06 -4.75
CA ILE A 49 -1.54 -18.39 -5.86
C ILE A 49 -0.84 -17.08 -6.23
N TYR A 50 -0.46 -16.25 -5.25
CA TYR A 50 0.28 -15.02 -5.53
C TYR A 50 1.62 -15.29 -6.21
N GLY A 51 2.29 -16.37 -5.83
CA GLY A 51 3.51 -16.86 -6.47
C GLY A 51 3.31 -17.21 -7.95
N ILE A 52 2.29 -18.02 -8.25
CA ILE A 52 1.92 -18.42 -9.62
C ILE A 52 1.55 -17.21 -10.48
N LEU A 53 0.70 -16.32 -9.96
CA LEU A 53 0.29 -15.09 -10.67
C LEU A 53 1.48 -14.18 -10.97
N SER A 54 2.43 -14.09 -10.04
CA SER A 54 3.67 -13.31 -10.23
C SER A 54 4.54 -13.91 -11.34
N PHE A 55 4.70 -15.24 -11.40
CA PHE A 55 5.43 -15.90 -12.49
C PHE A 55 4.75 -15.77 -13.85
N ILE A 56 3.42 -15.95 -13.92
CA ILE A 56 2.66 -15.74 -15.17
C ILE A 56 2.86 -14.31 -15.67
N SER A 57 2.79 -13.33 -14.76
CA SER A 57 2.99 -11.92 -15.08
C SER A 57 4.43 -11.62 -15.52
N TYR A 58 5.43 -12.28 -14.92
CA TYR A 58 6.81 -12.24 -15.39
C TYR A 58 6.94 -12.71 -16.84
N PHE A 59 6.40 -13.88 -17.19
CA PHE A 59 6.45 -14.40 -18.56
C PHE A 59 5.72 -13.49 -19.55
N PHE A 60 4.57 -12.94 -19.15
CA PHE A 60 3.84 -11.95 -19.94
C PHE A 60 4.70 -10.71 -20.22
N LEU A 61 5.30 -10.09 -19.20
CA LEU A 61 6.13 -8.90 -19.37
C LEU A 61 7.39 -9.17 -20.21
N ARG A 62 7.99 -10.36 -20.09
CA ARG A 62 9.11 -10.77 -20.96
C ARG A 62 8.67 -10.86 -22.42
N SER A 63 7.50 -11.42 -22.70
CA SER A 63 6.95 -11.47 -24.06
C SER A 63 6.56 -10.09 -24.60
N TYR A 64 6.06 -9.20 -23.75
CA TYR A 64 5.75 -7.80 -24.08
C TYR A 64 7.02 -6.99 -24.37
N LEU A 65 8.08 -7.21 -23.60
CA LEU A 65 9.40 -6.63 -23.84
C LEU A 65 9.90 -7.02 -25.24
N TRP A 66 9.85 -8.32 -25.56
CA TRP A 66 10.21 -8.85 -26.88
C TRP A 66 9.40 -8.20 -28.01
N GLN A 67 8.08 -8.13 -27.85
CA GLN A 67 7.18 -7.48 -28.82
C GLN A 67 7.53 -6.01 -29.04
N THR A 68 7.82 -5.29 -27.95
CA THR A 68 8.17 -3.86 -28.00
C THR A 68 9.49 -3.64 -28.71
N ILE A 69 10.48 -4.52 -28.52
CA ILE A 69 11.76 -4.49 -29.24
C ILE A 69 11.53 -4.68 -30.75
N LEU A 70 10.76 -5.70 -31.15
CA LEU A 70 10.46 -5.95 -32.57
C LEU A 70 9.68 -4.81 -33.22
N ARG A 71 8.67 -4.26 -32.52
CA ARG A 71 7.86 -3.13 -33.00
C ARG A 71 8.70 -1.90 -33.31
N LYS A 72 9.76 -1.64 -32.53
CA LYS A 72 10.69 -0.52 -32.77
C LYS A 72 11.62 -0.72 -33.96
N HIS A 73 11.86 -1.98 -34.36
CA HIS A 73 12.59 -2.31 -35.59
C HIS A 73 11.65 -2.37 -36.81
N GLY A 74 10.40 -1.91 -36.68
CA GLY A 74 9.43 -1.83 -37.78
C GLY A 74 8.47 -3.03 -37.88
N TYR A 75 8.68 -4.09 -37.10
CA TYR A 75 7.88 -5.31 -37.19
C TYR A 75 6.65 -5.26 -36.30
N LYS A 76 5.46 -5.16 -36.91
CA LYS A 76 4.18 -5.05 -36.19
C LYS A 76 3.51 -6.41 -36.01
N ILE A 77 3.99 -7.18 -35.03
CA ILE A 77 3.36 -8.45 -34.64
C ILE A 77 2.39 -8.21 -33.46
N PRO A 78 1.15 -8.72 -33.51
CA PRO A 78 0.21 -8.63 -32.40
C PRO A 78 0.79 -9.20 -31.10
N LEU A 79 0.49 -8.56 -29.96
CA LEU A 79 1.03 -8.99 -28.65
C LEU A 79 0.61 -10.42 -28.30
N LYS A 80 -0.64 -10.80 -28.55
CA LYS A 80 -1.15 -12.15 -28.28
C LYS A 80 -0.42 -13.26 -29.06
N GLU A 81 -0.08 -12.97 -30.32
CA GLU A 81 0.70 -13.90 -31.15
C GLU A 81 2.16 -13.94 -30.67
N THR A 82 2.72 -12.77 -30.35
CA THR A 82 4.07 -12.67 -29.81
C THR A 82 4.22 -13.40 -28.47
N ALA A 83 3.22 -13.30 -27.58
CA ALA A 83 3.18 -13.99 -26.30
C ALA A 83 3.24 -15.51 -26.47
N PHE A 84 2.41 -16.07 -27.35
CA PHE A 84 2.41 -17.50 -27.63
C PHE A 84 3.72 -17.98 -28.28
N LEU A 85 4.19 -17.30 -29.33
CA LEU A 85 5.42 -17.67 -30.03
C LEU A 85 6.67 -17.53 -29.14
N TRP A 86 6.70 -16.52 -28.27
CA TRP A 86 7.76 -16.35 -27.28
C TRP A 86 7.70 -17.47 -26.24
N ALA A 87 6.53 -17.75 -25.67
CA ALA A 87 6.35 -18.77 -24.64
C ALA A 87 6.73 -20.18 -25.13
N ILE A 88 6.28 -20.58 -26.33
CA ILE A 88 6.60 -21.90 -26.88
C ILE A 88 8.09 -22.03 -27.23
N SER A 89 8.77 -20.93 -27.58
CA SER A 89 10.22 -20.95 -27.86
C SER A 89 11.06 -21.18 -26.60
N GLU A 90 10.55 -20.79 -25.44
CA GLU A 90 11.26 -20.89 -24.16
C GLU A 90 11.34 -22.33 -23.63
N ILE A 91 10.40 -23.22 -23.98
CA ILE A 91 10.43 -24.64 -23.60
C ILE A 91 11.74 -25.30 -24.04
N ASN A 92 12.28 -24.91 -25.19
CA ASN A 92 13.50 -25.51 -25.73
C ASN A 92 14.76 -25.14 -24.91
N ARG A 93 14.68 -24.26 -23.91
CA ARG A 93 15.80 -23.98 -23.00
C ARG A 93 16.13 -25.14 -22.06
N TYR A 94 15.20 -26.08 -21.88
CA TYR A 94 15.41 -27.30 -21.09
C TYR A 94 16.17 -28.39 -21.86
N ILE A 95 16.38 -28.21 -23.17
CA ILE A 95 17.15 -29.13 -24.02
C ILE A 95 18.66 -28.84 -23.87
N PRO A 96 19.54 -29.86 -23.83
CA PRO A 96 21.00 -29.70 -23.78
C PRO A 96 21.53 -28.67 -24.80
N GLY A 97 22.09 -27.57 -24.30
CA GLY A 97 22.62 -26.45 -25.10
C GLY A 97 21.71 -25.24 -25.06
N ASN A 98 22.13 -24.16 -24.39
CA ASN A 98 21.36 -22.92 -24.16
C ASN A 98 20.93 -22.16 -25.44
N VAL A 99 21.26 -22.68 -26.63
CA VAL A 99 21.04 -22.04 -27.93
C VAL A 99 19.70 -22.44 -28.55
N TRP A 100 19.10 -23.56 -28.13
CA TRP A 100 17.91 -24.12 -28.78
C TRP A 100 16.65 -23.26 -28.63
N SER A 101 16.50 -22.52 -27.53
CA SER A 101 15.39 -21.57 -27.37
C SER A 101 15.48 -20.43 -28.39
N PHE A 102 16.68 -19.88 -28.61
CA PHE A 102 16.93 -18.84 -29.60
C PHE A 102 16.74 -19.35 -31.03
N VAL A 103 17.19 -20.57 -31.34
CA VAL A 103 16.96 -21.21 -32.65
C VAL A 103 15.48 -21.41 -32.90
N LYS A 104 14.74 -21.95 -31.92
CA LYS A 104 13.29 -22.14 -32.05
C LYS A 104 12.56 -20.81 -32.23
N ARG A 105 12.95 -19.78 -31.48
CA ARG A 105 12.42 -18.42 -31.64
C ARG A 105 12.67 -17.89 -33.04
N SER A 106 13.87 -18.07 -33.60
CA SER A 106 14.20 -17.64 -34.97
C SER A 106 13.32 -18.32 -36.02
N VAL A 107 13.10 -19.63 -35.90
CA VAL A 107 12.25 -20.41 -36.82
C VAL A 107 10.77 -20.02 -36.71
N LEU A 108 10.29 -19.69 -35.52
CA LEU A 108 8.89 -19.30 -35.32
C LEU A 108 8.62 -17.88 -35.85
N PHE A 109 9.53 -16.94 -35.60
CA PHE A 109 9.38 -15.55 -35.99
C PHE A 109 9.79 -15.28 -37.46
N SER A 110 10.56 -16.15 -38.10
CA SER A 110 10.92 -16.02 -39.53
C SER A 110 9.68 -16.04 -40.45
N LYS A 111 8.57 -16.63 -40.00
CA LYS A 111 7.28 -16.61 -40.70
C LYS A 111 6.69 -15.20 -40.86
N HIS A 112 7.17 -14.22 -40.10
CA HIS A 112 6.75 -12.82 -40.16
C HIS A 112 7.73 -11.92 -40.92
N THR A 113 8.49 -12.48 -41.87
CA THR A 113 9.43 -11.74 -42.75
C THR A 113 10.43 -10.86 -41.98
N ILE A 114 10.85 -11.30 -40.79
CA ILE A 114 11.85 -10.58 -40.00
C ILE A 114 13.24 -10.85 -40.59
N GLU A 115 14.00 -9.79 -40.88
CA GLU A 115 15.38 -9.92 -41.35
C GLU A 115 16.26 -10.59 -40.28
N LYS A 116 17.15 -11.50 -40.70
CA LYS A 116 18.08 -12.19 -39.78
C LYS A 116 18.92 -11.23 -38.94
N ARG A 117 19.31 -10.08 -39.53
CA ARG A 117 20.07 -9.03 -38.84
C ARG A 117 19.27 -8.45 -37.68
N ASP A 118 18.04 -8.02 -37.93
CA ASP A 118 17.18 -7.38 -36.91
C ASP A 118 16.76 -8.37 -35.83
N PHE A 119 16.55 -9.64 -36.20
CA PHE A 119 16.28 -10.70 -35.22
C PHE A 119 17.46 -10.88 -34.25
N ASN A 120 18.69 -10.97 -34.77
CA ASN A 120 19.89 -11.12 -33.94
C ASN A 120 20.12 -9.88 -33.06
N LEU A 121 19.87 -8.67 -33.59
CA LEU A 121 19.91 -7.44 -32.81
C LEU A 121 18.87 -7.46 -31.69
N ALA A 122 17.64 -7.88 -31.98
CA ALA A 122 16.58 -7.99 -30.97
C ALA A 122 16.93 -8.94 -29.83
N LEU A 123 17.59 -10.07 -30.12
CA LEU A 123 18.10 -10.99 -29.10
C LEU A 123 19.15 -10.34 -28.19
N ILE A 124 20.09 -9.58 -28.76
CA ILE A 124 21.11 -8.87 -27.98
C ILE A 124 20.47 -7.81 -27.09
N ILE A 125 19.52 -7.05 -27.62
CA ILE A 125 18.79 -6.01 -26.87
C ILE A 125 17.99 -6.65 -25.73
N GLU A 126 17.29 -7.76 -25.99
CA GLU A 126 16.56 -8.49 -24.96
C GLU A 126 17.52 -8.95 -23.83
N ALA A 127 18.66 -9.53 -24.18
CA ALA A 127 19.66 -9.98 -23.22
C ALA A 127 20.25 -8.82 -22.39
N GLN A 128 20.49 -7.66 -22.99
CA GLN A 128 20.94 -6.46 -22.28
C GLN A 128 19.90 -6.00 -21.26
N PHE A 129 18.63 -5.94 -21.65
CA PHE A 129 17.56 -5.56 -20.72
C PHE A 129 17.32 -6.62 -19.64
N VAL A 130 17.52 -7.92 -19.93
CA VAL A 130 17.53 -8.98 -18.91
C VAL A 130 18.58 -8.70 -17.84
N LEU A 131 19.82 -8.49 -18.27
CA LEU A 131 20.94 -8.23 -17.36
C LEU A 131 20.71 -6.95 -16.55
N LEU A 132 20.23 -5.88 -17.19
CA LEU A 132 19.89 -4.63 -16.52
C LEU A 132 18.81 -4.84 -15.46
N GLY A 133 17.66 -5.41 -15.84
CA GLY A 133 16.52 -5.61 -14.94
C GLY A 133 16.88 -6.51 -13.76
N ALA A 134 17.59 -7.62 -14.01
CA ALA A 134 18.05 -8.52 -12.96
C ALA A 134 19.08 -7.84 -12.04
N SER A 135 20.03 -7.07 -12.59
CA SER A 135 21.05 -6.39 -11.78
C SER A 135 20.45 -5.32 -10.86
N VAL A 136 19.51 -4.52 -11.37
CA VAL A 136 18.84 -3.47 -10.59
C VAL A 136 18.11 -4.07 -9.38
N ILE A 137 17.33 -5.14 -9.57
CA ILE A 137 16.63 -5.78 -8.45
C ILE A 137 17.61 -6.51 -7.52
N SER A 138 18.69 -7.08 -8.06
CA SER A 138 19.72 -7.77 -7.25
C SER A 138 20.46 -6.84 -6.28
N ILE A 139 20.39 -5.50 -6.45
CA ILE A 139 20.96 -4.54 -5.50
C ILE A 139 20.40 -4.75 -4.09
N PHE A 140 19.12 -5.12 -3.96
CA PHE A 140 18.50 -5.38 -2.66
C PHE A 140 19.11 -6.60 -1.93
N ALA A 141 19.84 -7.46 -2.64
CA ALA A 141 20.55 -8.59 -2.05
C ALA A 141 21.92 -8.21 -1.47
N LEU A 142 22.48 -7.03 -1.78
CA LEU A 142 23.90 -6.75 -1.53
C LEU A 142 24.27 -6.78 -0.05
N SER A 143 23.42 -6.22 0.83
CA SER A 143 23.63 -6.31 2.28
C SER A 143 23.68 -7.78 2.73
N PHE A 144 22.71 -8.57 2.29
CA PHE A 144 22.62 -9.99 2.61
C PHE A 144 23.79 -10.81 2.08
N LEU A 145 24.22 -10.57 0.84
CA LEU A 145 25.34 -11.27 0.21
C LEU A 145 26.67 -10.94 0.88
N THR A 146 26.88 -9.68 1.26
CA THR A 146 28.12 -9.26 1.92
C THR A 146 28.21 -9.79 3.35
N ASP A 147 27.08 -10.00 4.03
CA ASP A 147 27.05 -10.68 5.34
C ASP A 147 27.48 -12.15 5.28
N ILE A 148 27.46 -12.79 4.10
CA ILE A 148 27.95 -14.18 3.94
C ILE A 148 29.47 -14.25 4.06
N PHE A 149 30.19 -13.19 3.68
CA PHE A 149 31.65 -13.23 3.45
C PHE A 149 32.50 -12.57 4.56
N ILE A 150 31.94 -12.26 5.74
CA ILE A 150 32.62 -11.67 6.91
C ILE A 150 33.62 -10.56 6.53
N PHE A 151 33.11 -9.47 5.96
CA PHE A 151 33.92 -8.27 5.70
C PHE A 151 33.82 -7.26 6.85
N PRO A 152 34.87 -6.45 7.11
CA PRO A 152 34.75 -5.27 7.97
C PRO A 152 33.66 -4.30 7.46
N ASP A 153 32.96 -3.61 8.37
CA ASP A 153 31.80 -2.76 8.04
C ASP A 153 32.11 -1.66 6.99
N THR A 154 33.31 -1.09 7.05
CA THR A 154 33.79 -0.07 6.11
C THR A 154 33.98 -0.65 4.70
N LEU A 155 34.62 -1.81 4.58
CA LEU A 155 34.83 -2.51 3.32
C LEU A 155 33.49 -3.01 2.74
N ARG A 156 32.59 -3.50 3.59
CA ARG A 156 31.23 -3.88 3.20
C ARG A 156 30.49 -2.70 2.56
N THR A 157 30.48 -1.55 3.23
CA THR A 157 29.83 -0.34 2.74
C THR A 157 30.44 0.12 1.42
N PHE A 158 31.77 0.09 1.30
CA PHE A 158 32.48 0.43 0.07
C PHE A 158 32.07 -0.49 -1.09
N ILE A 159 32.09 -1.82 -0.90
CA ILE A 159 31.69 -2.79 -1.92
C ILE A 159 30.24 -2.54 -2.37
N ILE A 160 29.32 -2.35 -1.43
CA ILE A 160 27.90 -2.09 -1.74
C ILE A 160 27.77 -0.82 -2.60
N LEU A 161 28.42 0.28 -2.19
CA LEU A 161 28.37 1.53 -2.94
C LEU A 161 29.01 1.40 -4.33
N THR A 162 30.16 0.72 -4.45
CA THR A 162 30.81 0.47 -5.74
C THR A 162 29.90 -0.32 -6.68
N VAL A 163 29.24 -1.37 -6.19
CA VAL A 163 28.31 -2.16 -7.02
C VAL A 163 27.09 -1.34 -7.42
N ILE A 164 26.50 -0.55 -6.51
CA ILE A 164 25.37 0.33 -6.83
C ILE A 164 25.76 1.34 -7.91
N ILE A 165 26.92 2.01 -7.75
CA ILE A 165 27.45 2.98 -8.73
C ILE A 165 27.70 2.28 -10.06
N PHE A 166 28.31 1.09 -10.05
CA PHE A 166 28.56 0.32 -11.26
C PHE A 166 27.27 -0.05 -12.00
N VAL A 167 26.26 -0.57 -11.29
CA VAL A 167 24.95 -0.90 -11.89
C VAL A 167 24.26 0.35 -12.42
N PHE A 168 24.34 1.48 -11.71
CA PHE A 168 23.80 2.75 -12.16
C PHE A 168 24.50 3.25 -13.43
N LEU A 169 25.83 3.24 -13.46
CA LEU A 169 26.63 3.63 -14.63
C LEU A 169 26.31 2.72 -15.82
N LEU A 170 26.30 1.40 -15.63
CA LEU A 170 25.97 0.43 -16.67
C LEU A 170 24.54 0.64 -17.21
N SER A 171 23.58 0.86 -16.32
CA SER A 171 22.18 1.14 -16.69
C SER A 171 22.07 2.44 -17.49
N SER A 172 22.76 3.50 -17.05
CA SER A 172 22.77 4.78 -17.76
C SER A 172 23.45 4.68 -19.14
N LEU A 173 24.53 3.90 -19.27
CA LEU A 173 25.16 3.62 -20.56
C LEU A 173 24.19 2.98 -21.56
N TYR A 174 23.41 1.98 -21.13
CA TYR A 174 22.41 1.34 -21.97
C TYR A 174 21.23 2.25 -22.31
N ILE A 175 20.77 3.05 -21.35
CA ILE A 175 19.60 3.93 -21.52
C ILE A 175 19.93 5.14 -22.41
N PHE A 176 21.08 5.79 -22.18
CA PHE A 176 21.45 7.03 -22.85
C PHE A 176 22.31 6.85 -24.11
N GLN A 177 22.69 5.60 -24.43
CA GLN A 177 23.44 5.26 -25.65
C GLN A 177 24.66 6.18 -25.88
N PHE A 178 25.49 6.40 -24.85
CA PHE A 178 26.67 7.25 -24.99
C PHE A 178 27.48 6.86 -26.25
N ASN A 179 27.93 7.88 -27.01
CA ASN A 179 28.49 7.82 -28.37
C ASN A 179 29.57 6.74 -28.63
N PHE A 180 30.17 6.16 -27.61
CA PHE A 180 31.11 5.04 -27.72
C PHE A 180 30.47 3.79 -28.35
N LEU A 181 29.22 3.46 -27.99
CA LEU A 181 28.46 2.35 -28.60
C LEU A 181 27.97 2.68 -30.02
N ALA A 182 27.84 3.97 -30.36
CA ALA A 182 27.44 4.43 -31.69
C ALA A 182 28.48 4.09 -32.78
N ARG A 183 29.77 3.95 -32.41
CA ARG A 183 30.83 3.53 -33.33
C ARG A 183 30.72 2.06 -33.77
N LEU A 184 30.02 1.22 -33.01
CA LEU A 184 29.89 -0.21 -33.30
C LEU A 184 28.73 -0.54 -34.28
N LYS A 185 28.09 0.45 -34.92
CA LYS A 185 26.90 0.27 -35.79
C LYS A 185 25.70 -0.45 -35.14
N PHE A 186 25.74 -0.74 -33.83
CA PHE A 186 24.63 -1.22 -33.01
C PHE A 186 23.72 -0.06 -32.60
N ARG A 187 23.24 0.72 -33.58
CA ARG A 187 22.25 1.76 -33.31
C ARG A 187 20.94 1.05 -32.96
N THR A 188 20.66 0.89 -31.67
CA THR A 188 19.29 0.64 -31.24
C THR A 188 18.53 1.93 -31.55
N SER A 189 17.59 1.87 -32.49
CA SER A 189 16.94 3.01 -33.15
C SER A 189 16.02 3.86 -32.23
N GLY A 190 16.32 3.97 -30.94
CA GLY A 190 15.38 4.45 -29.93
C GLY A 190 15.68 5.83 -29.36
N ASP A 191 14.65 6.67 -29.35
CA ASP A 191 14.42 7.74 -28.36
C ASP A 191 14.68 7.24 -26.91
N THR A 192 15.33 8.06 -26.09
CA THR A 192 15.63 7.80 -24.66
C THR A 192 14.40 7.35 -23.88
N LEU A 193 13.23 7.96 -24.15
CA LEU A 193 11.97 7.59 -23.51
C LEU A 193 11.61 6.12 -23.77
N ALA A 194 11.92 5.67 -24.98
CA ALA A 194 11.64 4.33 -25.41
C ALA A 194 12.58 3.32 -24.70
N GLN A 195 13.84 3.67 -24.45
CA GLN A 195 14.77 2.82 -23.70
C GLN A 195 14.38 2.74 -22.23
N LEU A 196 13.97 3.87 -21.64
CA LEU A 196 13.45 3.91 -20.26
C LEU A 196 12.23 3.02 -20.08
N HIS A 197 11.31 3.02 -21.06
CA HIS A 197 10.17 2.10 -21.04
C HIS A 197 10.60 0.62 -21.06
N LEU A 198 11.57 0.24 -21.90
CA LEU A 198 12.09 -1.13 -21.94
C LEU A 198 12.80 -1.50 -20.62
N ALA A 199 13.58 -0.57 -20.05
CA ALA A 199 14.22 -0.75 -18.75
C ALA A 199 13.17 -0.96 -17.65
N ALA A 200 12.14 -0.11 -17.59
CA ALA A 200 11.07 -0.19 -16.60
C ALA A 200 10.30 -1.51 -16.68
N VAL A 201 9.94 -1.95 -17.90
CA VAL A 201 9.29 -3.25 -18.13
C VAL A 201 10.19 -4.40 -17.66
N SER A 202 11.49 -4.33 -17.93
CA SER A 202 12.43 -5.37 -17.51
C SER A 202 12.60 -5.43 -15.99
N VAL A 203 12.80 -4.27 -15.35
CA VAL A 203 12.88 -4.17 -13.88
C VAL A 203 11.60 -4.71 -13.23
N LEU A 204 10.42 -4.34 -13.76
CA LEU A 204 9.14 -4.84 -13.27
C LEU A 204 9.01 -6.36 -13.47
N ALA A 205 9.46 -6.90 -14.61
CA ALA A 205 9.47 -8.34 -14.84
C ALA A 205 10.31 -9.05 -13.77
N PHE A 206 11.54 -8.58 -13.51
CA PHE A 206 12.40 -9.19 -12.50
C PHE A 206 11.92 -8.97 -11.06
N LEU A 207 11.21 -7.88 -10.78
CA LEU A 207 10.51 -7.71 -9.51
C LEU A 207 9.44 -8.79 -9.33
N LEU A 208 8.58 -9.01 -10.32
CA LEU A 208 7.55 -10.08 -10.30
C LEU A 208 8.17 -11.47 -10.22
N TYR A 209 9.32 -11.66 -10.83
CA TYR A 209 10.07 -12.91 -10.70
C TYR A 209 10.55 -13.16 -9.26
N GLY A 210 11.16 -12.15 -8.62
CA GLY A 210 11.57 -12.25 -7.22
C GLY A 210 10.38 -12.40 -6.27
N LEU A 211 9.27 -11.71 -6.54
CA LEU A 211 7.99 -11.86 -5.82
C LEU A 211 7.44 -13.28 -5.95
N GLY A 212 7.47 -13.86 -7.15
CA GLY A 212 7.10 -15.25 -7.39
C GLY A 212 7.90 -16.21 -6.53
N TYR A 213 9.23 -16.03 -6.46
CA TYR A 213 10.09 -16.82 -5.59
C TYR A 213 9.74 -16.64 -4.11
N TYR A 214 9.62 -15.40 -3.64
CA TYR A 214 9.29 -15.11 -2.25
C TYR A 214 7.97 -15.76 -1.85
N PHE A 215 6.89 -15.53 -2.61
CA PHE A 215 5.57 -16.05 -2.24
C PHE A 215 5.49 -17.58 -2.29
N VAL A 216 6.12 -18.23 -3.26
CA VAL A 216 6.12 -19.71 -3.32
C VAL A 216 6.93 -20.30 -2.17
N ILE A 217 8.09 -19.74 -1.81
CA ILE A 217 8.86 -20.23 -0.65
C ILE A 217 8.09 -19.95 0.64
N SER A 218 7.56 -18.73 0.79
CA SER A 218 6.72 -18.32 1.92
C SER A 218 5.46 -19.17 2.10
N SER A 219 5.00 -19.86 1.04
CA SER A 219 3.84 -20.75 1.10
C SER A 219 4.10 -22.06 1.85
N ILE A 220 5.36 -22.50 1.92
CA ILE A 220 5.76 -23.76 2.56
C ILE A 220 6.65 -23.53 3.80
N ILE A 221 7.31 -22.38 3.88
CA ILE A 221 8.29 -22.03 4.90
C ILE A 221 8.07 -20.58 5.30
N PHE A 222 8.06 -20.27 6.60
CA PHE A 222 7.92 -18.89 7.03
C PHE A 222 9.17 -18.07 6.69
N LEU A 223 9.01 -17.07 5.81
CA LEU A 223 10.00 -16.02 5.59
C LEU A 223 9.48 -14.72 6.20
N HIS A 224 10.26 -14.12 7.09
CA HIS A 224 9.84 -12.93 7.81
C HIS A 224 9.51 -11.76 6.84
N PRO A 225 8.30 -11.17 6.87
CA PRO A 225 7.90 -10.12 5.90
C PRO A 225 8.75 -8.86 5.91
N LYS A 226 9.47 -8.57 7.01
CA LYS A 226 10.40 -7.44 7.10
C LYS A 226 11.53 -7.51 6.07
N ASP A 227 12.01 -8.72 5.78
CA ASP A 227 13.18 -8.94 4.91
C ASP A 227 12.76 -9.22 3.45
N PHE A 228 11.50 -8.95 3.12
CA PHE A 228 10.89 -9.24 1.82
C PHE A 228 11.71 -8.72 0.62
N TYR A 229 12.13 -7.45 0.64
CA TYR A 229 12.92 -6.85 -0.45
C TYR A 229 14.30 -7.51 -0.59
N VAL A 230 14.90 -7.90 0.52
CA VAL A 230 16.19 -8.61 0.56
C VAL A 230 16.04 -9.97 -0.13
N PHE A 231 15.00 -10.73 0.23
CA PHE A 231 14.72 -12.02 -0.39
C PHE A 231 14.39 -11.89 -1.89
N ILE A 232 13.56 -10.93 -2.29
CA ILE A 232 13.29 -10.65 -3.72
C ILE A 232 14.60 -10.40 -4.47
N GLY A 233 15.44 -9.49 -3.96
CA GLY A 233 16.74 -9.19 -4.54
C GLY A 233 17.61 -10.44 -4.63
N PHE A 234 17.67 -11.23 -3.56
CA PHE A 234 18.48 -12.44 -3.49
C PHE A 234 18.02 -13.52 -4.48
N PHE A 235 16.71 -13.75 -4.62
CA PHE A 235 16.20 -14.71 -5.58
C PHE A 235 16.42 -14.27 -7.02
N VAL A 236 16.36 -12.97 -7.32
CA VAL A 236 16.76 -12.44 -8.62
C VAL A 236 18.27 -12.56 -8.85
N PHE A 237 19.07 -12.32 -7.81
CA PHE A 237 20.53 -12.53 -7.87
C PHE A 237 20.87 -13.99 -8.17
N SER A 238 20.16 -14.97 -7.59
CA SER A 238 20.35 -16.38 -7.91
C SER A 238 20.14 -16.68 -9.41
N PHE A 239 19.16 -16.01 -10.03
CA PHE A 239 18.95 -16.09 -11.46
C PHE A 239 20.09 -15.42 -12.23
N LEU A 240 20.53 -14.22 -11.82
CA LEU A 240 21.63 -13.51 -12.46
C LEU A 240 22.93 -14.33 -12.43
N ALA A 241 23.24 -14.95 -11.30
CA ALA A 241 24.39 -15.85 -11.15
C ALA A 241 24.30 -17.04 -12.12
N GLY A 242 23.14 -17.70 -12.19
CA GLY A 242 22.89 -18.79 -13.14
C GLY A 242 22.91 -18.34 -14.61
N TYR A 243 22.50 -17.11 -14.91
CA TYR A 243 22.46 -16.55 -16.26
C TYR A 243 23.86 -16.19 -16.79
N ILE A 244 24.74 -15.69 -15.92
CA ILE A 244 26.14 -15.34 -16.28
C ILE A 244 26.99 -16.59 -16.47
N LEU A 245 26.77 -17.62 -15.64
CA LEU A 245 27.47 -18.91 -15.73
C LEU A 245 26.91 -19.75 -16.88
N PHE A 246 27.26 -19.39 -18.11
CA PHE A 246 26.79 -19.98 -19.38
C PHE A 246 27.18 -21.47 -19.58
N ILE A 247 27.70 -22.15 -18.56
CA ILE A 247 28.20 -23.53 -18.56
C ILE A 247 27.08 -24.54 -18.29
N THR A 248 26.03 -24.20 -17.54
CA THR A 248 24.93 -25.12 -17.22
C THR A 248 23.66 -24.84 -18.06
N PRO A 249 22.92 -25.89 -18.49
CA PRO A 249 21.66 -25.72 -19.21
C PRO A 249 20.63 -24.97 -18.34
N ALA A 250 20.07 -23.86 -18.81
CA ALA A 250 19.13 -23.01 -18.06
C ALA A 250 19.59 -22.61 -16.63
N GLY A 251 20.91 -22.58 -16.37
CA GLY A 251 21.47 -22.31 -15.03
C GLY A 251 21.32 -23.45 -14.02
N LEU A 252 20.92 -24.66 -14.46
CA LEU A 252 20.61 -25.81 -13.62
C LEU A 252 21.76 -26.15 -12.67
N GLY A 253 21.45 -26.18 -11.37
CA GLY A 253 22.36 -26.53 -10.28
C GLY A 253 23.08 -25.33 -9.67
N VAL A 254 23.44 -24.31 -10.46
CA VAL A 254 24.07 -23.08 -9.95
C VAL A 254 23.06 -22.26 -9.16
N ARG A 255 21.90 -22.02 -9.77
CA ARG A 255 20.85 -21.22 -9.16
C ARG A 255 20.34 -21.88 -7.88
N GLU A 256 20.03 -23.17 -7.97
CA GLU A 256 19.53 -23.94 -6.84
C GLU A 256 20.56 -23.97 -5.71
N GLY A 257 21.85 -24.16 -6.06
CA GLY A 257 22.97 -24.05 -5.11
C GLY A 257 23.04 -22.69 -4.42
N VAL A 258 22.95 -21.58 -5.15
CA VAL A 258 22.93 -20.24 -4.56
C VAL A 258 21.75 -20.08 -3.59
N ILE A 259 20.54 -20.49 -4.01
CA ILE A 259 19.35 -20.41 -3.15
C ILE A 259 19.54 -21.22 -1.86
N VAL A 260 20.04 -22.46 -1.96
CA VAL A 260 20.29 -23.32 -0.80
C VAL A 260 21.30 -22.66 0.14
N LEU A 261 22.43 -22.18 -0.37
CA LEU A 261 23.47 -21.52 0.43
C LEU A 261 22.93 -20.28 1.17
N GLY A 262 22.09 -19.47 0.52
CA GLY A 262 21.51 -18.30 1.18
C GLY A 262 20.45 -18.67 2.23
N LEU A 263 19.53 -19.59 1.90
CA LEU A 263 18.47 -19.99 2.83
C LEU A 263 19.01 -20.74 4.06
N MET A 264 20.16 -21.41 3.95
CA MET A 264 20.84 -22.06 5.08
C MET A 264 21.18 -21.12 6.24
N LYS A 265 21.21 -19.79 6.03
CA LYS A 265 21.35 -18.81 7.11
C LYS A 265 20.13 -18.74 8.04
N PHE A 266 18.96 -19.17 7.55
CA PHE A 266 17.69 -19.06 8.26
C PHE A 266 17.04 -20.40 8.58
N MET A 267 17.44 -21.48 7.89
CA MET A 267 16.81 -22.78 8.04
C MET A 267 17.79 -23.94 7.78
N ALA A 268 17.38 -25.15 8.14
CA ALA A 268 18.16 -26.35 7.86
C ALA A 268 18.33 -26.56 6.35
N MET A 269 19.54 -26.99 5.94
CA MET A 269 19.90 -27.29 4.54
C MET A 269 18.86 -28.15 3.78
N PRO A 270 18.31 -29.23 4.36
CA PRO A 270 17.24 -30.02 3.72
C PRO A 270 16.00 -29.22 3.36
N LEU A 271 15.56 -28.31 4.24
CA LEU A 271 14.40 -27.47 4.00
C LEU A 271 14.70 -26.43 2.91
N ALA A 272 15.90 -25.85 2.92
CA ALA A 272 16.38 -24.96 1.87
C ALA A 272 16.46 -25.66 0.49
N ALA A 273 16.94 -26.91 0.45
CA ALA A 273 17.05 -27.71 -0.76
C ALA A 273 15.66 -28.09 -1.30
N PHE A 274 14.75 -28.50 -0.42
CA PHE A 274 13.36 -28.72 -0.76
C PHE A 274 12.70 -27.45 -1.33
N ALA A 275 12.87 -26.30 -0.67
CA ALA A 275 12.30 -25.02 -1.12
C ALA A 275 12.76 -24.66 -2.54
N SER A 276 14.05 -24.84 -2.83
CA SER A 276 14.64 -24.57 -4.13
C SER A 276 14.00 -25.41 -5.24
N ILE A 277 13.82 -26.71 -5.00
CA ILE A 277 13.15 -27.62 -5.94
C ILE A 277 11.66 -27.30 -6.06
N PHE A 278 10.98 -27.05 -4.94
CA PHE A 278 9.54 -26.78 -4.92
C PHE A 278 9.21 -25.57 -5.80
N VAL A 279 9.94 -24.46 -5.65
CA VAL A 279 9.75 -23.29 -6.53
C VAL A 279 10.04 -23.60 -7.98
N ARG A 280 11.04 -24.46 -8.26
CA ARG A 280 11.35 -24.88 -9.63
C ARG A 280 10.18 -25.64 -10.27
N CYS A 281 9.49 -26.50 -9.52
CA CYS A 281 8.28 -27.15 -9.99
C CYS A 281 7.17 -26.12 -10.28
N ILE A 282 6.96 -25.17 -9.37
CA ILE A 282 5.91 -24.15 -9.51
C ILE A 282 6.17 -23.17 -10.66
N ILE A 283 7.41 -22.74 -10.91
CA ILE A 283 7.73 -21.88 -12.05
C ILE A 283 7.56 -22.61 -13.39
N VAL A 284 7.94 -23.89 -13.46
CA VAL A 284 7.72 -24.73 -14.66
C VAL A 284 6.22 -24.90 -14.90
N PHE A 285 5.45 -25.21 -13.85
CA PHE A 285 4.00 -25.27 -13.93
C PHE A 285 3.40 -23.93 -14.42
N SER A 286 3.85 -22.81 -13.86
CA SER A 286 3.39 -21.46 -14.23
C SER A 286 3.71 -21.12 -15.70
N GLU A 287 4.85 -21.59 -16.20
CA GLU A 287 5.21 -21.44 -17.62
C GLU A 287 4.30 -22.24 -18.53
N PHE A 288 4.07 -23.53 -18.24
CA PHE A 288 3.12 -24.37 -18.98
C PHE A 288 1.73 -23.75 -18.99
N TYR A 289 1.28 -23.25 -17.85
CA TYR A 289 0.00 -22.56 -17.74
C TYR A 289 -0.02 -21.28 -18.59
N PHE A 290 1.04 -20.47 -18.59
CA PHE A 290 1.16 -19.29 -19.46
C PHE A 290 1.15 -19.66 -20.96
N ILE A 291 1.77 -20.77 -21.36
CA ILE A 291 1.72 -21.27 -22.74
C ILE A 291 0.27 -21.61 -23.13
N ILE A 292 -0.47 -22.29 -22.25
CA ILE A 292 -1.89 -22.62 -22.49
C ILE A 292 -2.72 -21.33 -22.60
N LEU A 293 -2.57 -20.40 -21.65
CA LEU A 293 -3.29 -19.12 -21.66
C LEU A 293 -2.98 -18.30 -22.91
N SER A 294 -1.72 -18.18 -23.29
CA SER A 294 -1.30 -17.42 -24.48
C SER A 294 -1.75 -18.11 -25.77
N PHE A 295 -1.77 -19.45 -25.82
CA PHE A 295 -2.35 -20.20 -26.93
C PHE A 295 -3.84 -19.89 -27.09
N ILE A 296 -4.63 -20.05 -26.02
CA ILE A 296 -6.08 -19.76 -26.03
C ILE A 296 -6.30 -18.30 -26.44
N TRP A 297 -5.57 -17.36 -25.85
CA TRP A 297 -5.67 -15.94 -26.18
C TRP A 297 -5.35 -15.64 -27.64
N SER A 298 -4.30 -16.26 -28.20
CA SER A 298 -3.92 -16.10 -29.61
C SER A 298 -4.98 -16.63 -30.59
N ARG A 299 -5.75 -17.65 -30.19
CA ARG A 299 -6.79 -18.29 -31.01
C ARG A 299 -8.17 -17.66 -30.84
N THR A 300 -8.40 -16.93 -29.75
CA THR A 300 -9.72 -16.40 -29.43
C THR A 300 -10.09 -15.21 -30.30
N LYS A 301 -11.23 -15.31 -30.98
CA LYS A 301 -11.84 -14.23 -31.79
C LYS A 301 -13.11 -13.65 -31.18
N HIS A 302 -13.40 -13.96 -29.91
CA HIS A 302 -14.62 -13.53 -29.24
C HIS A 302 -14.71 -11.99 -29.13
N HIS A 303 -15.85 -11.42 -29.53
CA HIS A 303 -16.03 -9.96 -29.64
C HIS A 303 -15.83 -9.21 -28.31
N VAL A 304 -16.26 -9.77 -27.17
CA VAL A 304 -16.06 -9.17 -25.83
C VAL A 304 -14.57 -9.05 -25.50
N LEU A 305 -13.79 -10.10 -25.75
CA LEU A 305 -12.35 -10.12 -25.46
C LEU A 305 -11.59 -9.15 -26.37
N GLN A 306 -11.99 -9.02 -27.63
CA GLN A 306 -11.44 -8.00 -28.53
C GLN A 306 -11.78 -6.58 -28.07
N LYS A 307 -12.98 -6.35 -27.53
CA LYS A 307 -13.36 -5.05 -26.96
C LYS A 307 -12.49 -4.71 -25.74
N ILE A 308 -12.31 -5.66 -24.83
CA ILE A 308 -11.43 -5.53 -23.66
C ILE A 308 -9.99 -5.23 -24.11
N GLU A 309 -9.44 -6.00 -25.05
CA GLU A 309 -8.10 -5.81 -25.61
C GLU A 309 -7.93 -4.39 -26.18
N ARG A 310 -8.90 -3.92 -26.98
CA ARG A 310 -8.89 -2.56 -27.53
C ARG A 310 -8.95 -1.49 -26.43
N THR A 311 -9.77 -1.68 -25.39
CA THR A 311 -9.87 -0.75 -24.27
C THR A 311 -8.53 -0.64 -23.53
N ILE A 312 -7.88 -1.76 -23.24
CA ILE A 312 -6.56 -1.78 -22.56
C ILE A 312 -5.51 -1.04 -23.40
N ILE A 313 -5.48 -1.28 -24.71
CA ILE A 313 -4.52 -0.65 -25.62
C ILE A 313 -4.77 0.86 -25.75
N TYR A 314 -6.04 1.29 -25.78
CA TYR A 314 -6.40 2.70 -25.97
C TYR A 314 -6.31 3.53 -24.67
N TYR A 315 -6.52 2.88 -23.52
CA TYR A 315 -6.51 3.51 -22.19
C TYR A 315 -5.53 2.82 -21.22
N PRO A 316 -4.22 2.78 -21.53
CA PRO A 316 -3.25 2.03 -20.73
C PRO A 316 -3.10 2.59 -19.32
N TYR A 317 -3.00 3.92 -19.17
CA TYR A 317 -2.86 4.56 -17.86
C TYR A 317 -4.10 4.34 -16.98
N GLU A 318 -5.29 4.47 -17.56
CA GLU A 318 -6.53 4.25 -16.84
C GLU A 318 -6.72 2.77 -16.45
N THR A 319 -6.28 1.83 -17.30
CA THR A 319 -6.27 0.39 -16.98
C THR A 319 -5.29 0.07 -15.85
N ILE A 320 -4.06 0.60 -15.94
CA ILE A 320 -3.05 0.37 -14.90
C ILE A 320 -3.51 1.01 -13.59
N LEU A 321 -4.07 2.23 -13.63
CA LEU A 321 -4.67 2.90 -12.47
C LEU A 321 -5.70 2.00 -11.78
N PHE A 322 -6.67 1.45 -12.54
CA PHE A 322 -7.66 0.53 -11.99
C PHE A 322 -7.00 -0.69 -11.31
N PHE A 323 -5.99 -1.27 -11.95
CA PHE A 323 -5.30 -2.44 -11.42
C PHE A 323 -4.52 -2.14 -10.13
N ILE A 324 -3.71 -1.08 -10.11
CA ILE A 324 -2.91 -0.72 -8.92
C ILE A 324 -3.79 -0.26 -7.76
N THR A 325 -4.89 0.44 -8.04
CA THR A 325 -5.87 0.80 -7.02
C THR A 325 -6.55 -0.45 -6.46
N SER A 326 -6.89 -1.43 -7.32
CA SER A 326 -7.46 -2.71 -6.86
C SER A 326 -6.48 -3.49 -5.98
N ILE A 327 -5.19 -3.52 -6.33
CA ILE A 327 -4.15 -4.15 -5.50
C ILE A 327 -4.07 -3.46 -4.14
N TYR A 328 -4.04 -2.12 -4.11
CA TYR A 328 -4.05 -1.35 -2.87
C TYR A 328 -5.28 -1.71 -2.02
N THR A 329 -6.48 -1.72 -2.62
CA THR A 329 -7.72 -2.06 -1.93
C THR A 329 -7.68 -3.45 -1.32
N LEU A 330 -7.26 -4.46 -2.10
CA LEU A 330 -7.19 -5.85 -1.64
C LEU A 330 -6.18 -6.01 -0.51
N TYR A 331 -4.99 -5.42 -0.67
CA TYR A 331 -3.93 -5.50 0.33
C TYR A 331 -4.37 -4.84 1.65
N PHE A 332 -4.75 -3.56 1.63
CA PHE A 332 -5.09 -2.85 2.87
C PHE A 332 -6.37 -3.40 3.51
N SER A 333 -7.35 -3.89 2.74
CA SER A 333 -8.52 -4.57 3.32
C SER A 333 -8.11 -5.84 4.04
N ARG A 334 -7.22 -6.65 3.45
CA ARG A 334 -6.71 -7.87 4.08
C ARG A 334 -5.94 -7.56 5.37
N ILE A 335 -5.06 -6.57 5.34
CA ILE A 335 -4.26 -6.18 6.50
C ILE A 335 -5.14 -5.59 7.61
N SER A 336 -6.07 -4.69 7.30
CA SER A 336 -7.00 -4.15 8.29
C SER A 336 -7.92 -5.24 8.88
N PHE A 337 -8.34 -6.21 8.06
CA PHE A 337 -9.10 -7.37 8.58
C PHE A 337 -8.26 -8.22 9.50
N LEU A 338 -6.99 -8.50 9.15
CA LEU A 338 -6.08 -9.24 10.03
C LEU A 338 -5.79 -8.50 11.33
N ARG A 339 -5.69 -7.16 11.30
CA ARG A 339 -5.57 -6.35 12.51
C ARG A 339 -6.77 -6.55 13.43
N TYR A 340 -7.99 -6.42 12.89
CA TYR A 340 -9.22 -6.66 13.66
C TYR A 340 -9.26 -8.09 14.22
N ASP A 341 -9.06 -9.06 13.34
CA ASP A 341 -9.10 -10.48 13.62
C ASP A 341 -8.09 -10.96 14.68
N ASN A 342 -6.94 -10.30 14.77
CA ASN A 342 -5.89 -10.59 15.76
C ASN A 342 -5.96 -9.63 16.96
N PHE A 343 -7.09 -8.98 17.21
CA PHE A 343 -7.33 -8.10 18.36
C PHE A 343 -6.40 -6.88 18.43
N TYR A 344 -5.90 -6.39 17.29
CA TYR A 344 -5.15 -5.13 17.22
C TYR A 344 -6.04 -3.89 16.99
N ALA A 345 -7.34 -4.09 16.75
CA ALA A 345 -8.31 -3.02 16.54
C ALA A 345 -9.17 -2.83 17.80
N GLY A 346 -9.12 -1.64 18.38
CA GLY A 346 -9.61 -1.39 19.74
C GLY A 346 -11.04 -0.82 19.81
N ARG A 347 -11.57 -0.75 21.04
CA ARG A 347 -12.86 -0.12 21.35
C ARG A 347 -12.84 1.40 21.16
N PHE A 348 -11.74 2.06 21.53
CA PHE A 348 -11.63 3.52 21.46
C PHE A 348 -11.71 4.07 20.05
N ASP A 349 -11.19 3.36 19.06
CA ASP A 349 -11.21 3.78 17.65
C ASP A 349 -12.32 3.05 16.90
N LEU A 350 -12.06 1.82 16.42
CA LEU A 350 -13.01 1.07 15.59
C LEU A 350 -14.35 0.77 16.30
N GLY A 351 -14.30 0.32 17.55
CA GLY A 351 -15.49 -0.12 18.28
C GLY A 351 -16.50 0.99 18.51
N ASN A 352 -16.05 2.23 18.74
CA ASN A 352 -16.95 3.36 18.95
C ASN A 352 -17.74 3.71 17.67
N MET A 353 -17.10 3.59 16.50
CA MET A 353 -17.72 3.91 15.22
C MET A 353 -18.66 2.78 14.82
N ALA A 354 -18.21 1.54 14.99
CA ALA A 354 -19.01 0.35 14.74
C ALA A 354 -20.30 0.34 15.59
N GLN A 355 -20.20 0.64 16.89
CA GLN A 355 -21.38 0.73 17.75
C GLN A 355 -22.37 1.79 17.27
N THR A 356 -21.88 2.96 16.85
CA THR A 356 -22.75 4.05 16.35
C THR A 356 -23.49 3.65 15.08
N VAL A 357 -22.78 3.03 14.14
CA VAL A 357 -23.33 2.54 12.87
C VAL A 357 -24.34 1.42 13.14
N TRP A 358 -24.02 0.50 14.04
CA TRP A 358 -24.88 -0.58 14.49
C TRP A 358 -26.18 -0.08 15.13
N ASN A 359 -26.09 0.83 16.10
CA ASN A 359 -27.25 1.45 16.74
C ASN A 359 -28.15 2.15 15.72
N THR A 360 -27.54 2.94 14.82
CA THR A 360 -28.29 3.64 13.78
C THR A 360 -29.01 2.66 12.84
N ALA A 361 -28.34 1.58 12.44
CA ALA A 361 -28.95 0.54 11.62
C ALA A 361 -30.17 -0.10 12.31
N HIS A 362 -30.17 -0.17 13.65
CA HIS A 362 -31.25 -0.73 14.47
C HIS A 362 -32.30 0.29 14.95
N GLY A 363 -32.31 1.51 14.40
CA GLY A 363 -33.31 2.54 14.72
C GLY A 363 -32.92 3.49 15.86
N ARG A 364 -31.77 3.27 16.50
CA ARG A 364 -31.18 4.16 17.52
C ARG A 364 -30.23 5.15 16.86
N LEU A 365 -30.81 6.19 16.24
CA LEU A 365 -30.09 7.13 15.39
C LEU A 365 -28.92 7.82 16.11
N PHE A 366 -27.70 7.61 15.60
CA PHE A 366 -26.47 8.29 16.04
C PHE A 366 -26.15 8.14 17.55
N GLN A 367 -26.59 7.04 18.16
CA GLN A 367 -26.32 6.74 19.57
C GLN A 367 -25.08 5.85 19.75
N THR A 368 -24.34 6.09 20.83
CA THR A 368 -23.18 5.30 21.27
C THR A 368 -23.19 5.21 22.80
N ASN A 369 -22.27 4.46 23.39
CA ASN A 369 -22.03 4.48 24.83
C ASN A 369 -20.73 5.22 25.17
N SER A 370 -20.76 6.03 26.24
CA SER A 370 -19.60 6.62 26.93
C SER A 370 -19.81 6.45 28.43
N ASP A 371 -18.82 5.90 29.13
CA ASP A 371 -18.83 5.76 30.59
C ASP A 371 -20.07 5.03 31.14
N GLY A 372 -20.59 4.05 30.40
CA GLY A 372 -21.79 3.30 30.78
C GLY A 372 -23.12 3.98 30.47
N GLN A 373 -23.11 5.22 29.99
CA GLN A 373 -24.32 5.95 29.61
C GLN A 373 -24.53 5.93 28.10
N ILE A 374 -25.78 5.74 27.69
CA ILE A 374 -26.19 5.90 26.29
C ILE A 374 -26.22 7.40 25.99
N VAL A 375 -25.38 7.82 25.04
CA VAL A 375 -25.23 9.22 24.63
C VAL A 375 -25.33 9.35 23.12
N SER A 376 -25.62 10.56 22.65
CA SER A 376 -25.45 10.87 21.23
C SER A 376 -23.97 10.93 20.89
N ARG A 377 -23.56 10.36 19.76
CA ARG A 377 -22.19 10.49 19.25
C ARG A 377 -21.79 11.95 19.00
N LEU A 378 -22.77 12.83 18.80
CA LEU A 378 -22.58 14.27 18.68
C LEU A 378 -21.88 14.89 19.91
N SER A 379 -21.96 14.24 21.07
CA SER A 379 -21.24 14.65 22.28
C SER A 379 -19.71 14.55 22.17
N ALA A 380 -19.21 13.81 21.17
CA ALA A 380 -17.80 13.65 20.86
C ALA A 380 -17.44 14.23 19.49
N HIS A 381 -18.12 13.82 18.41
CA HIS A 381 -17.83 14.25 17.04
C HIS A 381 -19.08 14.38 16.17
N ALA A 382 -19.02 15.26 15.17
CA ALA A 382 -20.08 15.48 14.18
C ALA A 382 -19.80 14.75 12.86
N ASP A 383 -19.53 13.44 12.95
CA ASP A 383 -19.26 12.55 11.81
C ASP A 383 -20.52 11.84 11.30
N PHE A 384 -21.50 12.66 10.88
CA PHE A 384 -22.80 12.19 10.38
C PHE A 384 -22.72 11.25 9.16
N ILE A 385 -21.57 11.15 8.50
CA ILE A 385 -21.33 10.13 7.46
C ILE A 385 -21.61 8.70 7.96
N LEU A 386 -21.45 8.43 9.26
CA LEU A 386 -21.79 7.14 9.86
C LEU A 386 -23.27 6.77 9.70
N ILE A 387 -24.16 7.76 9.67
CA ILE A 387 -25.60 7.54 9.42
C ILE A 387 -25.80 7.03 8.00
N ILE A 388 -25.11 7.61 7.01
CA ILE A 388 -25.18 7.20 5.60
C ILE A 388 -24.58 5.81 5.39
N ILE A 389 -23.58 5.43 6.19
CA ILE A 389 -22.92 4.11 6.13
C ILE A 389 -23.78 3.02 6.80
N SER A 390 -24.63 3.36 7.77
CA SER A 390 -25.44 2.41 8.56
C SER A 390 -26.27 1.39 7.77
N PRO A 391 -26.84 1.69 6.59
CA PRO A 391 -27.55 0.68 5.81
C PRO A 391 -26.66 -0.49 5.37
N LEU A 392 -25.34 -0.29 5.26
CA LEU A 392 -24.41 -1.38 4.90
C LEU A 392 -24.38 -2.50 5.97
N TYR A 393 -24.67 -2.18 7.24
CA TYR A 393 -24.75 -3.18 8.31
C TYR A 393 -25.96 -4.10 8.16
N ARG A 394 -26.97 -3.74 7.35
CA ARG A 394 -28.09 -4.63 7.00
C ARG A 394 -27.69 -5.72 6.00
N ILE A 395 -26.58 -5.53 5.27
CA ILE A 395 -26.03 -6.52 4.33
C ILE A 395 -25.01 -7.41 5.06
N TRP A 396 -24.09 -6.79 5.80
CA TRP A 396 -23.08 -7.49 6.57
C TRP A 396 -22.83 -6.78 7.89
N GLU A 397 -23.32 -7.36 8.97
CA GLU A 397 -23.27 -6.76 10.30
C GLU A 397 -21.90 -7.04 10.97
N SER A 398 -20.86 -6.33 10.52
CA SER A 398 -19.50 -6.48 11.07
C SER A 398 -18.71 -5.16 11.04
N PRO A 399 -17.86 -4.87 12.05
CA PRO A 399 -16.91 -3.74 11.99
C PRO A 399 -16.01 -3.76 10.75
N LYS A 400 -15.76 -4.95 10.18
CA LYS A 400 -15.01 -5.13 8.92
C LYS A 400 -15.62 -4.37 7.74
N VAL A 401 -16.94 -4.14 7.70
CA VAL A 401 -17.58 -3.33 6.66
C VAL A 401 -17.00 -1.91 6.63
N LEU A 402 -16.75 -1.32 7.80
CA LEU A 402 -16.19 0.02 7.90
C LEU A 402 -14.75 0.06 7.36
N LEU A 403 -13.92 -0.90 7.76
CA LEU A 403 -12.52 -1.02 7.30
C LEU A 403 -12.44 -1.21 5.77
N LEU A 404 -13.31 -2.05 5.22
CA LEU A 404 -13.42 -2.27 3.77
C LEU A 404 -13.89 -1.00 3.05
N PHE A 405 -14.95 -0.37 3.55
CA PHE A 405 -15.50 0.85 2.96
C PHE A 405 -14.47 1.98 2.93
N GLN A 406 -13.77 2.22 4.04
CA GLN A 406 -12.69 3.21 4.10
C GLN A 406 -11.61 2.91 3.08
N THR A 407 -11.13 1.67 3.03
CA THR A 407 -10.06 1.28 2.10
C THR A 407 -10.49 1.49 0.64
N ILE A 408 -11.73 1.13 0.28
CA ILE A 408 -12.29 1.38 -1.05
C ILE A 408 -12.31 2.88 -1.33
N VAL A 409 -12.92 3.70 -0.46
CA VAL A 409 -13.08 5.13 -0.72
C VAL A 409 -11.74 5.85 -0.77
N VAL A 410 -10.80 5.56 0.13
CA VAL A 410 -9.44 6.14 0.10
C VAL A 410 -8.74 5.77 -1.21
N SER A 411 -8.81 4.51 -1.63
CA SER A 411 -8.19 4.07 -2.89
C SER A 411 -8.77 4.79 -4.13
N LEU A 412 -10.06 5.13 -4.12
CA LEU A 412 -10.70 5.92 -5.18
C LEU A 412 -10.15 7.36 -5.29
N GLY A 413 -9.51 7.88 -4.24
CA GLY A 413 -8.78 9.16 -4.27
C GLY A 413 -7.73 9.21 -5.39
N ALA A 414 -7.12 8.07 -5.73
CA ALA A 414 -6.17 7.93 -6.83
C ALA A 414 -6.76 8.36 -8.19
N PHE A 415 -8.05 8.10 -8.43
CA PHE A 415 -8.73 8.51 -9.66
C PHE A 415 -8.91 10.03 -9.73
N PHE A 416 -9.23 10.68 -8.61
CA PHE A 416 -9.30 12.13 -8.55
C PHE A 416 -7.93 12.77 -8.69
N ILE A 417 -6.89 12.23 -8.05
CA ILE A 417 -5.49 12.65 -8.27
C ILE A 417 -5.13 12.58 -9.75
N PHE A 418 -5.38 11.45 -10.41
CA PHE A 418 -5.13 11.29 -11.83
C PHE A 418 -5.91 12.31 -12.66
N ALA A 419 -7.19 12.52 -12.37
CA ALA A 419 -8.06 13.42 -13.11
C ALA A 419 -7.65 14.90 -12.93
N ILE A 420 -7.31 15.31 -11.71
CA ILE A 420 -6.77 16.64 -11.39
C ILE A 420 -5.44 16.84 -12.12
N ALA A 421 -4.48 15.94 -11.92
CA ALA A 421 -3.16 16.05 -12.54
C ALA A 421 -3.25 16.07 -14.07
N LYS A 422 -4.07 15.19 -14.67
CA LYS A 422 -4.30 15.17 -16.12
C LYS A 422 -4.91 16.46 -16.62
N HIS A 423 -5.82 17.06 -15.85
CA HIS A 423 -6.43 18.34 -16.21
C HIS A 423 -5.43 19.49 -16.11
N VAL A 424 -4.58 19.53 -15.08
CA VAL A 424 -3.63 20.62 -14.80
C VAL A 424 -2.39 20.53 -15.69
N LEU A 425 -1.80 19.34 -15.82
CA LEU A 425 -0.52 19.09 -16.49
C LEU A 425 -0.67 18.73 -17.98
N LYS A 426 -1.88 18.36 -18.42
CA LYS A 426 -2.18 17.92 -19.81
C LYS A 426 -1.34 16.74 -20.29
N ARG A 427 -0.77 15.95 -19.38
CA ARG A 427 0.14 14.84 -19.66
C ARG A 427 -0.13 13.64 -18.76
N LYS A 428 -0.50 12.50 -19.35
CA LYS A 428 -0.92 11.30 -18.60
C LYS A 428 0.21 10.67 -17.80
N ASP A 429 1.44 10.71 -18.32
CA ASP A 429 2.62 10.09 -17.69
C ASP A 429 3.01 10.78 -16.38
N ILE A 430 3.15 12.10 -16.37
CA ILE A 430 3.41 12.86 -15.12
C ILE A 430 2.21 12.74 -14.18
N SER A 431 0.99 12.74 -14.72
CA SER A 431 -0.21 12.58 -13.90
C SER A 431 -0.26 11.23 -13.19
N PHE A 432 0.22 10.18 -13.86
CA PHE A 432 0.31 8.85 -13.32
C PHE A 432 1.38 8.74 -12.24
N LEU A 433 2.48 9.50 -12.31
CA LEU A 433 3.45 9.58 -11.20
C LEU A 433 2.78 10.01 -9.89
N PHE A 434 1.90 11.02 -9.93
CA PHE A 434 1.16 11.46 -8.74
C PHE A 434 0.19 10.40 -8.19
N VAL A 435 -0.34 9.54 -9.05
CA VAL A 435 -1.13 8.37 -8.60
C VAL A 435 -0.25 7.42 -7.79
N ILE A 436 0.93 7.10 -8.30
CA ILE A 436 1.89 6.24 -7.59
C ILE A 436 2.25 6.87 -6.25
N LEU A 437 2.63 8.16 -6.25
CA LEU A 437 2.98 8.89 -5.02
C LEU A 437 1.84 8.93 -4.00
N TYR A 438 0.57 8.96 -4.44
CA TYR A 438 -0.60 8.92 -3.55
C TYR A 438 -0.77 7.54 -2.91
N LEU A 439 -0.68 6.48 -3.70
CA LEU A 439 -0.88 5.11 -3.21
C LEU A 439 0.25 4.62 -2.31
N ILE A 440 1.48 5.12 -2.48
CA ILE A 440 2.63 4.81 -1.61
C ILE A 440 2.86 5.87 -0.52
N ASN A 441 1.94 6.84 -0.37
CA ASN A 441 2.13 7.93 0.58
C ASN A 441 2.01 7.42 2.03
N PRO A 442 3.05 7.56 2.87
CA PRO A 442 3.01 7.06 4.26
C PRO A 442 1.80 7.56 5.04
N SER A 443 1.40 8.82 4.89
CA SER A 443 0.26 9.40 5.61
C SER A 443 -1.07 8.78 5.18
N VAL A 444 -1.24 8.49 3.88
CA VAL A 444 -2.45 7.82 3.36
C VAL A 444 -2.51 6.36 3.83
N GLU A 445 -1.39 5.65 3.75
CA GLU A 445 -1.30 4.24 4.16
C GLU A 445 -1.51 4.06 5.68
N ARG A 446 -0.89 4.93 6.50
CA ARG A 446 -1.03 4.91 7.96
C ARG A 446 -2.45 5.27 8.38
N ALA A 447 -3.03 6.34 7.84
CA ALA A 447 -4.41 6.71 8.13
C ALA A 447 -5.42 5.63 7.72
N ASN A 448 -5.14 4.86 6.66
CA ASN A 448 -6.00 3.74 6.25
C ASN A 448 -5.87 2.51 7.17
N LEU A 449 -4.69 2.27 7.75
CA LEU A 449 -4.43 1.16 8.68
C LEU A 449 -4.80 1.47 10.13
N PHE A 450 -4.83 2.74 10.51
CA PHE A 450 -5.19 3.20 11.85
C PHE A 450 -6.71 3.16 12.04
N ASP A 451 -7.26 1.94 11.99
CA ASP A 451 -8.68 1.60 12.13
C ASP A 451 -9.61 2.48 11.26
N PHE A 452 -10.93 2.38 11.46
CA PHE A 452 -11.86 3.21 10.72
C PHE A 452 -12.00 4.60 11.35
N HIS A 453 -11.85 5.64 10.53
CA HIS A 453 -12.10 7.02 10.89
C HIS A 453 -12.87 7.74 9.77
N ALA A 454 -14.00 8.33 10.12
CA ALA A 454 -14.85 9.06 9.18
C ALA A 454 -14.09 10.13 8.36
N VAL A 455 -13.16 10.87 8.97
CA VAL A 455 -12.39 11.90 8.27
C VAL A 455 -11.43 11.33 7.22
N THR A 456 -10.97 10.08 7.36
CA THR A 456 -10.06 9.43 6.41
C THR A 456 -10.68 9.28 5.02
N ILE A 457 -11.98 8.95 4.94
CA ILE A 457 -12.70 8.94 3.65
C ILE A 457 -12.95 10.36 3.11
N GLY A 458 -12.90 11.37 3.99
CA GLY A 458 -12.94 12.79 3.64
C GLY A 458 -11.80 13.20 2.70
N THR A 459 -10.63 12.54 2.76
CA THR A 459 -9.52 12.74 1.81
C THR A 459 -9.99 12.65 0.36
N THR A 460 -10.72 11.58 0.01
CA THR A 460 -11.21 11.34 -1.36
C THR A 460 -12.31 12.32 -1.73
N PHE A 461 -13.24 12.61 -0.81
CA PHE A 461 -14.31 13.56 -1.07
C PHE A 461 -13.80 14.99 -1.27
N LEU A 462 -12.77 15.42 -0.55
CA LEU A 462 -12.11 16.71 -0.75
C LEU A 462 -11.36 16.78 -2.08
N LEU A 463 -10.69 15.70 -2.50
CA LEU A 463 -10.09 15.59 -3.83
C LEU A 463 -11.16 15.70 -4.93
N GLY A 464 -12.28 15.00 -4.78
CA GLY A 464 -13.41 15.09 -5.70
C GLY A 464 -14.05 16.48 -5.72
N THR A 465 -14.22 17.09 -4.55
CA THR A 465 -14.69 18.48 -4.39
C THR A 465 -13.81 19.43 -5.18
N TYR A 466 -12.48 19.34 -5.01
CA TYR A 466 -11.53 20.15 -5.76
C TYR A 466 -11.60 19.90 -7.27
N TYR A 467 -11.73 18.63 -7.70
CA TYR A 467 -11.85 18.29 -9.12
C TYR A 467 -13.07 18.94 -9.78
N PHE A 468 -14.25 18.82 -9.17
CA PHE A 468 -15.48 19.40 -9.73
C PHE A 468 -15.56 20.92 -9.54
N PHE A 469 -14.92 21.46 -8.50
CA PHE A 469 -14.65 22.89 -8.36
C PHE A 469 -13.92 23.44 -9.59
N MET A 470 -12.81 22.82 -10.00
CA MET A 470 -12.07 23.22 -11.20
C MET A 470 -12.91 23.12 -12.49
N LYS A 471 -13.79 22.12 -12.56
CA LYS A 471 -14.68 21.89 -13.71
C LYS A 471 -15.90 22.79 -13.75
N ARG A 472 -16.14 23.61 -12.71
CA ARG A 472 -17.36 24.41 -12.53
C ARG A 472 -18.65 23.58 -12.57
N ASN A 473 -18.56 22.31 -12.14
CA ASN A 473 -19.74 21.46 -12.04
C ASN A 473 -20.30 21.55 -10.62
N TYR A 474 -21.24 22.46 -10.41
CA TYR A 474 -21.75 22.78 -9.07
C TYR A 474 -22.51 21.64 -8.42
N LEU A 475 -23.21 20.80 -9.19
CA LEU A 475 -23.94 19.66 -8.65
C LEU A 475 -23.00 18.66 -7.98
N TRP A 476 -22.00 18.18 -8.71
CA TRP A 476 -21.03 17.22 -8.18
C TRP A 476 -20.09 17.82 -7.15
N PHE A 477 -19.75 19.11 -7.29
CA PHE A 477 -19.05 19.86 -6.26
C PHE A 477 -19.85 19.86 -4.95
N SER A 478 -21.12 20.26 -4.96
CA SER A 478 -21.95 20.33 -3.75
C SER A 478 -22.15 18.96 -3.13
N LEU A 479 -22.39 17.92 -3.94
CA LEU A 479 -22.55 16.56 -3.44
C LEU A 479 -21.29 16.08 -2.69
N LEU A 480 -20.11 16.24 -3.29
CA LEU A 480 -18.85 15.79 -2.66
C LEU A 480 -18.41 16.71 -1.52
N ALA A 481 -18.72 18.00 -1.59
CA ALA A 481 -18.46 18.95 -0.51
C ALA A 481 -19.29 18.61 0.74
N VAL A 482 -20.58 18.28 0.57
CA VAL A 482 -21.43 17.84 1.68
C VAL A 482 -20.93 16.52 2.24
N LEU A 483 -20.63 15.53 1.38
CA LEU A 483 -20.08 14.24 1.83
C LEU A 483 -18.76 14.41 2.60
N ALA A 484 -17.88 15.32 2.17
CA ALA A 484 -16.66 15.66 2.90
C ALA A 484 -16.99 16.35 4.24
N ALA A 485 -17.87 17.34 4.24
CA ALA A 485 -18.18 18.15 5.41
C ALA A 485 -18.81 17.34 6.55
N ILE A 486 -19.63 16.34 6.23
CA ILE A 486 -20.24 15.45 7.23
C ILE A 486 -19.31 14.35 7.75
N THR A 487 -18.04 14.31 7.30
CA THR A 487 -17.07 13.38 7.87
C THR A 487 -16.50 13.84 9.21
N LYS A 488 -16.43 15.16 9.43
CA LYS A 488 -15.97 15.75 10.68
C LYS A 488 -16.27 17.25 10.74
N GLU A 489 -16.52 17.77 11.94
CA GLU A 489 -16.89 19.15 12.21
C GLU A 489 -15.96 20.19 11.56
N GLN A 490 -14.64 20.01 11.62
CA GLN A 490 -13.70 20.99 11.08
C GLN A 490 -13.64 21.02 9.55
N VAL A 491 -14.13 19.98 8.86
CA VAL A 491 -14.13 19.92 7.39
C VAL A 491 -15.10 20.98 6.81
N TRP A 492 -16.12 21.39 7.56
CA TRP A 492 -16.99 22.52 7.20
C TRP A 492 -16.21 23.83 7.01
N ALA A 493 -15.17 24.07 7.82
CA ALA A 493 -14.29 25.21 7.66
C ALA A 493 -13.54 25.15 6.31
N ILE A 494 -13.06 23.97 5.91
CA ILE A 494 -12.41 23.77 4.60
C ILE A 494 -13.38 24.06 3.45
N ILE A 495 -14.63 23.59 3.53
CA ILE A 495 -15.65 23.86 2.50
C ILE A 495 -15.98 25.36 2.42
N SER A 496 -16.00 26.07 3.56
CA SER A 496 -16.16 27.52 3.57
C SER A 496 -15.05 28.21 2.77
N LEU A 497 -13.81 27.74 2.88
CA LEU A 497 -12.66 28.30 2.14
C LEU A 497 -12.82 28.10 0.63
N PHE A 498 -13.46 27.03 0.16
CA PHE A 498 -13.82 26.90 -1.26
C PHE A 498 -14.79 28.00 -1.70
N GLY A 499 -15.82 28.28 -0.90
CA GLY A 499 -16.74 29.40 -1.13
C GLY A 499 -16.02 30.74 -1.17
N LEU A 500 -15.16 31.01 -0.19
CA LEU A 500 -14.36 32.24 -0.13
C LEU A 500 -13.43 32.39 -1.33
N TRP A 501 -12.73 31.32 -1.70
CA TRP A 501 -11.86 31.32 -2.88
C TRP A 501 -12.66 31.66 -4.15
N MET A 502 -13.83 31.04 -4.32
CA MET A 502 -14.73 31.33 -5.44
C MET A 502 -15.15 32.80 -5.48
N LEU A 503 -15.50 33.36 -4.33
CA LEU A 503 -15.85 34.78 -4.21
C LEU A 503 -14.69 35.67 -4.65
N VAL A 504 -13.49 35.45 -4.13
CA VAL A 504 -12.31 36.26 -4.49
C VAL A 504 -12.04 36.19 -6.00
N VAL A 505 -12.03 34.98 -6.57
CA VAL A 505 -11.73 34.79 -7.99
C VAL A 505 -12.78 35.41 -8.91
N GLU A 506 -14.06 35.27 -8.58
CA GLU A 506 -15.13 35.85 -9.41
C GLU A 506 -15.22 37.37 -9.25
N SER A 507 -15.04 37.91 -8.04
CA SER A 507 -14.97 39.36 -7.79
C SER A 507 -13.85 40.03 -8.57
N VAL A 508 -12.65 39.43 -8.61
CA VAL A 508 -11.52 39.95 -9.41
C VAL A 508 -11.83 39.94 -10.91
N LYS A 509 -12.56 38.94 -11.43
CA LYS A 509 -12.96 38.90 -12.85
C LYS A 509 -13.99 39.95 -13.21
N ILE A 510 -14.97 40.16 -12.33
CA ILE A 510 -16.01 41.19 -12.49
C ILE A 510 -15.34 42.57 -12.53
N PHE A 511 -14.45 42.84 -11.56
CA PHE A 511 -13.66 44.07 -11.51
C PHE A 511 -12.85 44.29 -12.80
N LYS A 512 -12.15 43.27 -13.31
CA LYS A 512 -11.39 43.35 -14.57
C LYS A 512 -12.25 43.57 -15.82
N ARG A 513 -13.55 43.30 -15.78
CA ARG A 513 -14.46 43.43 -16.92
C ARG A 513 -15.29 44.73 -16.90
N ASN A 514 -15.02 45.66 -15.97
CA ASN A 514 -15.79 46.90 -15.78
C ASN A 514 -17.32 46.69 -15.73
N GLY A 515 -17.76 45.50 -15.30
CA GLY A 515 -19.17 45.16 -15.23
C GLY A 515 -19.64 45.22 -13.79
N TYR A 516 -20.76 45.91 -13.54
CA TYR A 516 -21.55 45.74 -12.32
C TYR A 516 -22.64 44.71 -12.63
N GLY A 517 -22.55 43.51 -12.06
CA GLY A 517 -23.56 42.49 -12.31
C GLY A 517 -23.40 41.25 -11.44
N TYR A 518 -24.47 40.89 -10.73
CA TYR A 518 -24.60 39.63 -10.01
C TYR A 518 -24.44 38.46 -10.99
N THR A 519 -23.40 37.64 -10.80
CA THR A 519 -23.30 36.37 -11.52
C THR A 519 -23.86 35.25 -10.66
N LYS A 520 -24.56 34.27 -11.26
CA LYS A 520 -25.03 33.07 -10.56
C LYS A 520 -23.90 32.36 -9.79
N HIS A 521 -22.66 32.51 -10.24
CA HIS A 521 -21.45 31.98 -9.60
C HIS A 521 -21.11 32.70 -8.29
N LEU A 522 -21.29 34.02 -8.22
CA LEU A 522 -21.07 34.79 -7.00
C LEU A 522 -22.10 34.42 -5.93
N VAL A 523 -23.38 34.30 -6.32
CA VAL A 523 -24.45 33.87 -5.41
C VAL A 523 -24.16 32.48 -4.87
N PHE A 524 -23.82 31.52 -5.74
CA PHE A 524 -23.45 30.17 -5.32
C PHE A 524 -22.25 30.17 -4.38
N ALA A 525 -21.21 30.97 -4.66
CA ALA A 525 -20.03 31.09 -3.81
C ALA A 525 -20.36 31.68 -2.43
N CYS A 526 -21.23 32.71 -2.38
CA CYS A 526 -21.74 33.27 -1.12
C CYS A 526 -22.51 32.22 -0.32
N LEU A 527 -23.42 31.49 -0.98
CA LEU A 527 -24.22 30.44 -0.33
C LEU A 527 -23.33 29.36 0.27
N ILE A 528 -22.33 28.86 -0.46
CA ILE A 528 -21.40 27.85 0.05
C ILE A 528 -20.57 28.39 1.22
N PHE A 529 -20.06 29.62 1.12
CA PHE A 529 -19.27 30.24 2.18
C PHE A 529 -20.11 30.42 3.46
N ILE A 530 -21.25 31.10 3.35
CA ILE A 530 -22.12 31.42 4.49
C ILE A 530 -22.64 30.14 5.12
N PHE A 531 -23.22 29.23 4.33
CA PHE A 531 -23.77 27.98 4.86
C PHE A 531 -22.72 27.15 5.59
N SER A 532 -21.54 26.96 4.98
CA SER A 532 -20.50 26.11 5.57
C SER A 532 -19.86 26.75 6.80
N ALA A 533 -19.62 28.07 6.78
CA ALA A 533 -19.11 28.80 7.94
C ALA A 533 -20.13 28.81 9.10
N SER A 534 -21.42 29.01 8.81
CA SER A 534 -22.50 28.94 9.80
C SER A 534 -22.64 27.53 10.37
N MET A 535 -22.53 26.48 9.56
CA MET A 535 -22.56 25.09 10.05
C MET A 535 -21.37 24.76 10.93
N PHE A 536 -20.16 25.15 10.53
CA PHE A 536 -18.97 25.00 11.37
C PHE A 536 -19.15 25.69 12.73
N PHE A 537 -19.60 26.94 12.71
CA PHE A 537 -19.87 27.71 13.92
C PHE A 537 -20.94 27.05 14.80
N PHE A 538 -22.06 26.65 14.20
CA PHE A 538 -23.15 25.98 14.91
C PHE A 538 -22.69 24.67 15.57
N LEU A 539 -21.91 23.84 14.88
CA LEU A 539 -21.45 22.57 15.43
C LEU A 539 -20.49 22.76 16.60
N VAL A 540 -19.48 23.62 16.43
CA VAL A 540 -18.41 23.82 17.42
C VAL A 540 -18.89 24.58 18.66
N PHE A 541 -19.69 25.63 18.47
CA PHE A 541 -20.08 26.53 19.56
C PHE A 541 -21.42 26.17 20.22
N PHE A 542 -22.27 25.37 19.56
CA PHE A 542 -23.60 25.07 20.07
C PHE A 542 -23.90 23.57 20.10
N ALA A 543 -23.87 22.87 18.96
CA ALA A 543 -24.40 21.52 18.87
C ALA A 543 -23.62 20.50 19.70
N ILE A 544 -22.28 20.49 19.60
CA ILE A 544 -21.44 19.54 20.35
C ILE A 544 -21.44 19.85 21.85
N PRO A 545 -21.21 21.10 22.32
CA PRO A 545 -21.28 21.42 23.74
C PRO A 545 -22.64 21.08 24.37
N ASN A 546 -23.76 21.36 23.68
CA ASN A 546 -25.10 21.01 24.16
C ASN A 546 -25.32 19.49 24.22
N ALA A 547 -24.84 18.74 23.22
CA ALA A 547 -24.95 17.29 23.22
C ALA A 547 -24.09 16.62 24.31
N ARG A 548 -22.99 17.26 24.70
CA ARG A 548 -22.07 16.79 25.74
C ARG A 548 -22.48 17.23 27.16
N GLY A 549 -23.17 18.36 27.28
CA GLY A 549 -23.49 19.00 28.57
C GLY A 549 -22.30 19.73 29.23
N THR A 550 -21.12 19.69 28.60
CA THR A 550 -19.88 20.35 29.06
C THR A 550 -19.07 20.86 27.88
N GLN A 551 -17.99 21.60 28.15
CA GLN A 551 -17.05 22.03 27.11
C GLN A 551 -16.37 20.83 26.44
N HIS A 552 -15.95 21.03 25.19
CA HIS A 552 -15.33 19.98 24.40
C HIS A 552 -13.98 19.55 24.99
N PHE A 553 -13.76 18.25 25.18
CA PHE A 553 -12.54 17.71 25.79
C PHE A 553 -11.25 18.19 25.10
N ALA A 554 -11.27 18.31 23.77
CA ALA A 554 -10.12 18.75 22.97
C ALA A 554 -9.63 20.18 23.27
N LEU A 555 -10.39 21.02 24.00
CA LEU A 555 -9.89 22.33 24.44
C LEU A 555 -8.64 22.18 25.32
N SER A 556 -8.57 21.11 26.12
CA SER A 556 -7.42 20.83 26.98
C SER A 556 -6.11 20.67 26.20
N TYR A 557 -6.19 20.40 24.89
CA TYR A 557 -5.02 20.26 24.03
C TYR A 557 -4.42 21.62 23.59
N TYR A 558 -5.10 22.73 23.87
CA TYR A 558 -4.69 24.07 23.42
C TYR A 558 -4.58 25.07 24.58
N ASN A 559 -4.45 24.59 25.82
CA ASN A 559 -4.43 25.43 27.02
C ASN A 559 -3.33 26.52 26.97
N ASP A 560 -2.24 26.34 26.22
CA ASP A 560 -1.21 27.36 26.00
C ASP A 560 -1.76 28.63 25.31
N TYR A 561 -2.86 28.49 24.56
CA TYR A 561 -3.53 29.58 23.84
C TYR A 561 -4.80 30.07 24.56
N GLY A 562 -5.24 29.41 25.63
CA GLY A 562 -6.38 29.81 26.46
C GLY A 562 -7.44 28.72 26.64
N ASP A 563 -8.42 29.01 27.50
CA ASP A 563 -9.38 28.01 28.01
C ASP A 563 -10.71 27.99 27.24
N SER A 564 -10.83 28.78 26.18
CA SER A 564 -12.03 28.87 25.35
C SER A 564 -11.69 29.00 23.87
N PRO A 565 -12.57 28.54 22.94
CA PRO A 565 -12.33 28.68 21.50
C PRO A 565 -12.03 30.12 21.07
N THR A 566 -12.72 31.10 21.66
CA THR A 566 -12.54 32.52 21.35
C THR A 566 -11.18 33.04 21.80
N GLN A 567 -10.71 32.64 22.99
CA GLN A 567 -9.36 33.01 23.46
C GLN A 567 -8.27 32.35 22.62
N ILE A 568 -8.42 31.07 22.28
CA ILE A 568 -7.47 30.34 21.43
C ILE A 568 -7.32 31.04 20.08
N ILE A 569 -8.43 31.37 19.40
CA ILE A 569 -8.42 32.07 18.11
C ILE A 569 -7.81 33.47 18.25
N LYS A 570 -8.13 34.19 19.32
CA LYS A 570 -7.57 35.52 19.59
C LYS A 570 -6.06 35.45 19.78
N ASN A 571 -5.57 34.59 20.66
CA ASN A 571 -4.15 34.48 21.00
C ASN A 571 -3.33 33.92 19.84
N LEU A 572 -3.91 33.05 19.00
CA LEU A 572 -3.28 32.62 17.75
C LEU A 572 -2.87 33.80 16.86
N VAL A 573 -3.73 34.82 16.76
CA VAL A 573 -3.51 36.01 15.90
C VAL A 573 -2.66 37.06 16.62
N PHE A 574 -2.93 37.31 17.90
CA PHE A 574 -2.29 38.39 18.66
C PHE A 574 -0.99 37.98 19.35
N SER A 575 -0.60 36.70 19.32
CA SER A 575 0.68 36.19 19.83
C SER A 575 1.51 35.49 18.74
N PRO A 576 1.87 36.18 17.64
CA PRO A 576 2.48 35.56 16.46
C PRO A 576 3.85 34.92 16.76
N LEU A 577 4.64 35.49 17.68
CA LEU A 577 5.92 34.91 18.09
C LEU A 577 5.72 33.53 18.74
N HIS A 578 4.79 33.43 19.69
CA HIS A 578 4.47 32.17 20.36
C HIS A 578 3.92 31.12 19.38
N THR A 579 3.07 31.55 18.43
CA THR A 579 2.55 30.69 17.35
C THR A 579 3.68 30.12 16.50
N VAL A 580 4.64 30.96 16.08
CA VAL A 580 5.78 30.54 15.27
C VAL A 580 6.70 29.61 16.06
N GLU A 581 7.01 29.94 17.32
CA GLU A 581 7.80 29.08 18.21
C GLU A 581 7.15 27.71 18.39
N THR A 582 5.83 27.68 18.54
CA THR A 582 5.07 26.42 18.66
C THR A 582 5.17 25.58 17.39
N ILE A 583 4.98 26.18 16.22
CA ILE A 583 5.07 25.50 14.92
C ILE A 583 6.49 24.99 14.62
N LEU A 584 7.51 25.69 15.11
CA LEU A 584 8.93 25.36 14.88
C LEU A 584 9.53 24.42 15.94
N LYS A 585 8.74 23.90 16.89
CA LYS A 585 9.19 22.86 17.82
C LYS A 585 9.74 21.64 17.03
N PRO A 586 10.80 20.97 17.50
CA PRO A 586 11.48 19.90 16.74
C PRO A 586 10.56 18.77 16.26
N ASP A 587 9.60 18.36 17.08
CA ASP A 587 8.60 17.34 16.77
C ASP A 587 7.60 17.79 15.68
N ARG A 588 7.23 19.08 15.67
CA ARG A 588 6.41 19.69 14.61
C ARG A 588 7.15 19.79 13.28
N VAL A 589 8.43 20.13 13.32
CA VAL A 589 9.28 20.18 12.11
C VAL A 589 9.49 18.79 11.54
N ASP A 590 9.68 17.77 12.38
CA ASP A 590 9.75 16.37 11.93
C ASP A 590 8.43 15.93 11.30
N PHE A 591 7.29 16.23 11.93
CA PHE A 591 5.96 15.99 11.36
C PHE A 591 5.78 16.65 9.98
N LEU A 592 6.14 17.93 9.84
CA LEU A 592 6.08 18.64 8.56
C LEU A 592 7.01 18.01 7.52
N THR A 593 8.21 17.59 7.93
CA THR A 593 9.14 16.87 7.05
C THR A 593 8.51 15.59 6.53
N GLN A 594 7.94 14.78 7.41
CA GLN A 594 7.25 13.54 7.05
C GLN A 594 6.03 13.77 6.14
N LEU A 595 5.34 14.90 6.31
CA LEU A 595 4.16 15.27 5.55
C LEU A 595 4.49 15.77 4.12
N PHE A 596 5.54 16.56 3.95
CA PHE A 596 5.90 17.20 2.67
C PHE A 596 6.95 16.43 1.85
N LEU A 597 7.80 15.62 2.49
CA LEU A 597 8.82 14.81 1.82
C LEU A 597 8.25 13.84 0.75
N PRO A 598 7.10 13.15 0.94
CA PRO A 598 6.54 12.26 -0.10
C PRO A 598 6.29 12.96 -1.44
N LEU A 599 6.13 14.28 -1.43
CA LEU A 599 5.93 15.12 -2.61
C LEU A 599 7.17 15.98 -2.93
N SER A 600 8.34 15.61 -2.40
CA SER A 600 9.61 16.32 -2.60
C SER A 600 9.55 17.81 -2.28
N PHE A 601 8.74 18.19 -1.28
CA PHE A 601 8.50 19.59 -0.89
C PHE A 601 7.93 20.48 -2.01
N LEU A 602 7.43 19.90 -3.11
CA LEU A 602 6.89 20.66 -4.26
C LEU A 602 5.73 21.56 -3.87
N SER A 603 4.96 21.20 -2.85
CA SER A 603 3.82 21.98 -2.38
C SER A 603 4.20 23.39 -1.90
N PHE A 604 5.46 23.64 -1.52
CA PHE A 604 5.94 24.98 -1.17
C PHE A 604 6.14 25.89 -2.39
N LEU A 605 6.26 25.32 -3.60
CA LEU A 605 6.46 26.07 -4.83
C LEU A 605 5.13 26.57 -5.44
N SER A 606 3.99 26.16 -4.87
CA SER A 606 2.66 26.68 -5.22
C SER A 606 1.74 26.80 -3.97
N PRO A 607 2.17 27.53 -2.93
CA PRO A 607 1.59 27.45 -1.59
C PRO A 607 0.15 27.98 -1.51
N LEU A 608 -0.31 28.70 -2.53
CA LEU A 608 -1.67 29.24 -2.60
C LEU A 608 -2.74 28.16 -2.38
N TYR A 609 -2.53 26.93 -2.86
CA TYR A 609 -3.49 25.84 -2.69
C TYR A 609 -3.46 25.21 -1.29
N LEU A 610 -2.44 25.50 -0.47
CA LEU A 610 -2.36 25.04 0.91
C LEU A 610 -3.37 25.76 1.81
N ILE A 611 -3.99 26.86 1.34
CA ILE A 611 -5.04 27.56 2.11
C ILE A 611 -6.13 26.61 2.59
N PHE A 612 -6.50 25.61 1.79
CA PHE A 612 -7.52 24.63 2.14
C PHE A 612 -7.05 23.61 3.20
N ALA A 613 -5.74 23.44 3.37
CA ALA A 613 -5.15 22.61 4.43
C ALA A 613 -4.89 23.38 5.73
N VAL A 614 -4.90 24.72 5.69
CA VAL A 614 -4.54 25.56 6.85
C VAL A 614 -5.36 25.23 8.11
N PRO A 615 -6.70 25.05 8.06
CA PRO A 615 -7.48 24.77 9.27
C PRO A 615 -6.95 23.53 10.03
N ASP A 616 -6.88 22.37 9.36
CA ASP A 616 -6.45 21.12 9.98
C ASP A 616 -4.94 21.12 10.28
N LEU A 617 -4.12 21.83 9.50
CA LEU A 617 -2.69 21.98 9.76
C LEU A 617 -2.46 22.79 11.05
N LEU A 618 -3.20 23.87 11.29
CA LEU A 618 -3.11 24.65 12.52
C LEU A 618 -3.63 23.86 13.73
N ILE A 619 -4.79 23.19 13.59
CA ILE A 619 -5.32 22.29 14.64
C ILE A 619 -4.26 21.27 15.06
N THR A 620 -3.56 20.68 14.09
CA THR A 620 -2.52 19.69 14.32
C THR A 620 -1.27 20.28 14.98
N LEU A 621 -0.74 21.38 14.43
CA LEU A 621 0.54 21.93 14.86
C LEU A 621 0.47 22.66 16.22
N LEU A 622 -0.67 23.25 16.56
CA LEU A 622 -0.83 24.03 17.79
C LEU A 622 -1.22 23.15 18.99
N SER A 623 -1.55 21.88 18.77
CA SER A 623 -1.98 20.99 19.82
C SER A 623 -0.80 20.53 20.69
N ASN A 624 -1.01 20.47 22.01
CA ASN A 624 -0.08 19.85 22.97
C ASN A 624 -0.21 18.32 23.04
N ASN A 625 -1.20 17.73 22.36
CA ASN A 625 -1.33 16.28 22.29
C ASN A 625 -0.37 15.70 21.24
N ALA A 626 0.56 14.86 21.70
CA ALA A 626 1.58 14.18 20.89
C ALA A 626 1.04 13.48 19.64
N ASN A 627 -0.18 12.94 19.73
CA ASN A 627 -0.77 12.14 18.66
C ASN A 627 -1.23 12.99 17.47
N LEU A 628 -1.59 14.26 17.68
CA LEU A 628 -2.15 15.09 16.61
C LEU A 628 -1.12 15.39 15.51
N HIS A 629 0.14 15.53 15.88
CA HIS A 629 1.26 15.83 14.98
C HIS A 629 2.13 14.58 14.70
N GLN A 630 1.49 13.43 14.55
CA GLN A 630 2.13 12.22 14.01
C GLN A 630 1.37 11.74 12.77
N ILE A 631 2.10 11.38 11.71
CA ILE A 631 1.50 10.82 10.48
C ILE A 631 0.94 9.40 10.67
N TYR A 632 1.16 8.79 11.85
CA TYR A 632 0.70 7.44 12.17
C TYR A 632 -0.83 7.38 12.27
N TYR A 633 -1.45 8.47 12.69
CA TYR A 633 -2.88 8.59 12.92
C TYR A 633 -3.62 9.24 11.75
N HIS A 634 -4.94 9.37 11.86
CA HIS A 634 -5.82 9.87 10.81
C HIS A 634 -5.78 11.40 10.60
N TYR A 635 -5.05 12.18 11.41
CA TYR A 635 -5.11 13.64 11.42
C TYR A 635 -4.62 14.31 10.13
N THR A 636 -3.86 13.61 9.30
CA THR A 636 -3.40 14.12 8.00
C THR A 636 -4.48 14.06 6.90
N ALA A 637 -5.61 13.36 7.14
CA ALA A 637 -6.59 13.03 6.12
C ALA A 637 -7.13 14.24 5.32
N SER A 638 -7.45 15.35 5.99
CA SER A 638 -7.94 16.56 5.32
C SER A 638 -6.82 17.43 4.73
N ILE A 639 -5.58 17.21 5.18
CA ILE A 639 -4.40 17.99 4.77
C ILE A 639 -3.85 17.44 3.44
N THR A 640 -3.69 16.11 3.36
CA THR A 640 -3.07 15.41 2.22
C THR A 640 -3.65 15.79 0.85
N PRO A 641 -4.98 15.91 0.63
CA PRO A 641 -5.55 16.31 -0.65
C PRO A 641 -4.92 17.58 -1.24
N PHE A 642 -4.73 18.59 -0.40
CA PHE A 642 -4.28 19.90 -0.81
C PHE A 642 -2.77 19.99 -0.96
N LEU A 643 -2.01 19.12 -0.27
CA LEU A 643 -0.58 18.92 -0.54
C LEU A 643 -0.38 18.42 -1.98
N PHE A 644 -1.14 17.40 -2.38
CA PHE A 644 -1.10 16.85 -3.74
C PHE A 644 -1.52 17.88 -4.79
N VAL A 645 -2.64 18.57 -4.56
CA VAL A 645 -3.08 19.66 -5.44
C VAL A 645 -1.98 20.71 -5.59
N SER A 646 -1.40 21.18 -4.49
CA SER A 646 -0.32 22.17 -4.51
C SER A 646 0.90 21.67 -5.30
N ALA A 647 1.35 20.44 -5.06
CA ALA A 647 2.47 19.84 -5.76
C ALA A 647 2.22 19.68 -7.27
N ILE A 648 1.00 19.29 -7.67
CA ILE A 648 0.61 19.20 -9.10
C ILE A 648 0.72 20.58 -9.77
N TYR A 649 0.25 21.64 -9.11
CA TYR A 649 0.37 23.00 -9.65
C TYR A 649 1.81 23.53 -9.64
N ALA A 650 2.64 23.13 -8.69
CA ALA A 650 4.07 23.41 -8.71
C ALA A 650 4.73 22.80 -9.95
N VAL A 651 4.48 21.52 -10.24
CA VAL A 651 5.03 20.85 -11.44
C VAL A 651 4.55 21.52 -12.73
N LYS A 652 3.32 22.04 -12.78
CA LYS A 652 2.83 22.81 -13.94
C LYS A 652 3.74 24.00 -14.27
N ARG A 653 4.26 24.71 -13.25
CA ARG A 653 5.15 25.88 -13.45
C ARG A 653 6.46 25.47 -14.13
N PHE A 654 7.04 24.32 -13.76
CA PHE A 654 8.30 23.83 -14.32
C PHE A 654 8.13 23.09 -15.66
N ASN A 655 7.04 22.34 -15.84
CA ASN A 655 6.81 21.54 -17.04
C ASN A 655 6.70 22.38 -18.33
N ALA A 656 6.33 23.66 -18.21
CA ALA A 656 6.30 24.58 -19.34
C ALA A 656 7.70 25.02 -19.82
N VAL A 657 8.72 24.97 -18.94
CA VAL A 657 10.05 25.57 -19.16
C VAL A 657 11.14 24.52 -19.43
N LEU A 658 11.00 23.30 -18.90
CA LEU A 658 12.03 22.27 -19.01
C LEU A 658 12.07 21.59 -20.41
N LEU A 659 13.27 21.30 -20.93
CA LEU A 659 13.43 20.39 -22.07
C LEU A 659 12.99 18.96 -21.71
N PRO A 660 12.55 18.12 -22.68
CA PRO A 660 12.05 16.77 -22.41
C PRO A 660 12.96 15.88 -21.54
N ALA A 661 14.28 15.92 -21.77
CA ALA A 661 15.25 15.14 -21.01
C ALA A 661 15.30 15.54 -19.52
N HIS A 662 15.30 16.84 -19.22
CA HIS A 662 15.30 17.35 -17.84
C HIS A 662 14.02 16.99 -17.09
N ARG A 663 12.87 16.91 -17.80
CA ARG A 663 11.60 16.48 -17.20
C ARG A 663 11.65 15.04 -16.72
N ILE A 664 12.28 14.15 -17.49
CA ILE A 664 12.43 12.75 -17.11
C ILE A 664 13.28 12.64 -15.85
N ILE A 665 14.41 13.33 -15.81
CA ILE A 665 15.28 13.38 -14.62
C ILE A 665 14.50 13.92 -13.42
N PHE A 666 13.74 15.00 -13.61
CA PHE A 666 12.91 15.57 -12.57
C PHE A 666 11.84 14.59 -12.05
N MET A 667 11.16 13.84 -12.94
CA MET A 667 10.22 12.79 -12.54
C MET A 667 10.91 11.65 -11.78
N ILE A 668 12.12 11.24 -12.21
CA ILE A 668 12.90 10.22 -11.52
C ILE A 668 13.27 10.71 -10.11
N ILE A 669 13.70 11.96 -9.96
CA ILE A 669 14.04 12.53 -8.65
C ILE A 669 12.81 12.53 -7.73
N ILE A 670 11.67 13.03 -8.22
CA ILE A 670 10.43 13.06 -7.43
C ILE A 670 9.99 11.64 -7.04
N GLY A 671 9.99 10.72 -8.01
CA GLY A 671 9.63 9.32 -7.79
C GLY A 671 10.56 8.66 -6.77
N SER A 672 11.86 8.87 -6.88
CA SER A 672 12.87 8.33 -5.94
C SER A 672 12.72 8.88 -4.54
N ILE A 673 12.45 10.18 -4.38
CA ILE A 673 12.19 10.79 -3.06
C ILE A 673 10.88 10.25 -2.47
N GLY A 674 9.84 10.09 -3.29
CA GLY A 674 8.58 9.46 -2.87
C GLY A 674 8.77 8.02 -2.40
N ILE A 675 9.53 7.21 -3.14
CA ILE A 675 9.88 5.84 -2.76
C ILE A 675 10.73 5.82 -1.48
N TYR A 676 11.70 6.74 -1.35
CA TYR A 676 12.49 6.88 -0.12
C TYR A 676 11.60 7.22 1.07
N SER A 677 10.63 8.11 0.90
CA SER A 677 9.67 8.46 1.96
C SER A 677 8.79 7.26 2.36
N ALA A 678 8.31 6.49 1.38
CA ALA A 678 7.60 5.23 1.62
C ALA A 678 8.47 4.22 2.39
N TYR A 679 9.75 4.09 2.04
CA TYR A 679 10.70 3.27 2.78
C TYR A 679 10.94 3.79 4.21
N ALA A 680 11.16 5.10 4.38
CA ALA A 680 11.53 5.67 5.67
C ALA A 680 10.38 5.65 6.69
N TYR A 681 9.15 5.90 6.24
CA TYR A 681 8.00 6.17 7.12
C TYR A 681 6.75 5.31 6.85
N GLY A 682 6.67 4.63 5.69
CA GLY A 682 5.51 3.83 5.31
C GLY A 682 5.32 2.56 6.18
N PRO A 683 4.12 1.98 6.22
CA PRO A 683 3.83 0.75 6.96
C PRO A 683 4.01 -0.53 6.12
N LEU A 684 4.26 -0.44 4.81
CA LEU A 684 4.36 -1.59 3.92
C LEU A 684 5.55 -2.52 4.26
N PRO A 685 5.45 -3.83 3.96
CA PRO A 685 6.57 -4.76 4.03
C PRO A 685 7.76 -4.22 3.23
N GLY A 686 8.90 -4.12 3.91
CA GLY A 686 10.14 -3.58 3.35
C GLY A 686 10.38 -2.09 3.59
N SER A 687 9.49 -1.39 4.30
CA SER A 687 9.85 -0.12 4.93
C SER A 687 10.82 -0.35 6.10
N ARG A 688 11.42 0.73 6.61
CA ARG A 688 12.33 0.72 7.76
C ARG A 688 11.65 0.19 9.02
N ASN A 689 10.40 0.59 9.24
CA ASN A 689 9.57 0.21 10.39
C ASN A 689 8.18 -0.26 9.90
N PRO A 690 8.11 -1.47 9.31
CA PRO A 690 6.89 -1.97 8.69
C PRO A 690 5.87 -2.38 9.74
N ASN A 691 4.58 -2.19 9.47
CA ASN A 691 3.50 -2.64 10.34
C ASN A 691 3.07 -4.05 9.87
N ILE A 692 3.74 -5.08 10.40
CA ILE A 692 3.56 -6.49 9.99
C ILE A 692 3.16 -7.40 11.14
N ASP A 693 2.91 -6.87 12.33
CA ASP A 693 2.56 -7.66 13.52
C ASP A 693 1.30 -8.50 13.30
N MET A 694 0.34 -7.97 12.53
CA MET A 694 -0.86 -8.73 12.16
C MET A 694 -0.59 -9.94 11.25
N LEU A 695 0.57 -10.00 10.61
CA LEU A 695 1.02 -11.11 9.77
C LEU A 695 1.90 -12.10 10.55
N SER A 696 2.81 -11.59 11.39
CA SER A 696 3.82 -12.41 12.08
C SER A 696 3.46 -12.79 13.52
N ASN A 697 2.73 -11.94 14.23
CA ASN A 697 2.48 -12.04 15.68
C ASN A 697 0.99 -12.34 15.94
N GLN A 698 0.48 -13.44 15.40
CA GLN A 698 -0.92 -13.81 15.63
C GLN A 698 -1.15 -14.24 17.08
N VAL A 699 -2.25 -13.79 17.67
CA VAL A 699 -2.65 -14.16 19.03
C VAL A 699 -2.92 -15.67 19.09
N GLY A 700 -2.14 -16.40 19.88
CA GLY A 700 -2.13 -17.88 19.88
C GLY A 700 -3.46 -18.53 20.25
N ASN A 701 -4.21 -17.93 21.18
CA ASN A 701 -5.54 -18.39 21.59
C ASN A 701 -6.70 -17.72 20.81
N ARG A 702 -6.42 -17.08 19.66
CA ARG A 702 -7.41 -16.30 18.90
C ARG A 702 -8.73 -17.04 18.66
N LYS A 703 -8.68 -18.28 18.17
CA LYS A 703 -9.89 -19.05 17.85
C LYS A 703 -10.74 -19.30 19.09
N ILE A 704 -10.08 -19.61 20.22
CA ILE A 704 -10.74 -19.86 21.51
C ILE A 704 -11.42 -18.58 22.00
N VAL A 705 -10.72 -17.46 21.95
CA VAL A 705 -11.27 -16.15 22.32
C VAL A 705 -12.47 -15.79 21.44
N GLU A 706 -12.33 -15.94 20.12
CA GLU A 706 -13.37 -15.65 19.13
C GLU A 706 -14.61 -16.53 19.31
N GLU A 707 -14.43 -17.82 19.59
CA GLU A 707 -15.53 -18.75 19.89
C GLU A 707 -16.27 -18.39 21.19
N PHE A 708 -15.55 -17.96 22.22
CA PHE A 708 -16.16 -17.53 23.48
C PHE A 708 -16.98 -16.25 23.31
N ILE A 709 -16.40 -15.20 22.72
CA ILE A 709 -17.09 -13.90 22.59
C ILE A 709 -18.32 -13.96 21.69
N ARG A 710 -18.34 -14.83 20.68
CA ARG A 710 -19.50 -15.04 19.79
C ARG A 710 -20.68 -15.68 20.52
N LYS A 711 -20.44 -16.43 21.59
CA LYS A 711 -21.49 -17.05 22.40
C LYS A 711 -22.15 -16.07 23.36
N ILE A 712 -21.51 -14.94 23.68
CA ILE A 712 -22.07 -13.91 24.56
C ILE A 712 -23.31 -13.30 23.88
N PRO A 713 -24.53 -13.47 24.44
CA PRO A 713 -25.72 -12.85 23.87
C PRO A 713 -25.64 -11.32 23.88
N THR A 714 -26.09 -10.68 22.80
CA THR A 714 -25.99 -9.22 22.61
C THR A 714 -26.82 -8.39 23.60
N LYS A 715 -27.76 -9.02 24.31
CA LYS A 715 -28.56 -8.40 25.37
C LYS A 715 -27.76 -8.07 26.64
N TYR A 716 -26.65 -8.78 26.89
CA TYR A 716 -25.83 -8.55 28.07
C TYR A 716 -24.85 -7.40 27.87
N SER A 717 -24.72 -6.58 28.90
CA SER A 717 -23.71 -5.55 28.99
C SER A 717 -22.34 -6.17 29.30
N VAL A 718 -21.27 -5.63 28.71
CA VAL A 718 -19.93 -6.21 28.86
C VAL A 718 -18.86 -5.16 29.08
N ALA A 719 -18.02 -5.36 30.08
CA ALA A 719 -16.77 -4.65 30.26
C ALA A 719 -15.63 -5.45 29.63
N ALA A 720 -14.86 -4.83 28.74
CA ALA A 720 -13.82 -5.51 27.97
C ALA A 720 -12.49 -4.76 27.94
N SER A 721 -11.37 -5.49 27.87
CA SER A 721 -10.08 -4.90 27.48
C SER A 721 -10.20 -4.21 26.10
N ASN A 722 -9.45 -3.13 25.87
CA ASN A 722 -9.60 -2.31 24.66
C ASN A 722 -9.40 -3.12 23.36
N ASN A 723 -8.37 -3.97 23.32
CA ASN A 723 -8.04 -4.87 22.20
C ASN A 723 -9.17 -5.81 21.73
N ILE A 724 -10.09 -6.20 22.61
CA ILE A 724 -11.22 -7.07 22.26
C ILE A 724 -12.56 -6.32 22.15
N GLY A 725 -12.66 -5.11 22.72
CA GLY A 725 -13.92 -4.38 22.77
C GLY A 725 -14.51 -3.99 21.41
N ALA A 726 -13.72 -3.91 20.33
CA ALA A 726 -14.26 -3.74 18.98
C ALA A 726 -15.13 -4.92 18.52
N HIS A 727 -14.80 -6.15 18.94
CA HIS A 727 -15.58 -7.37 18.63
C HIS A 727 -16.88 -7.45 19.41
N LEU A 728 -16.94 -6.73 20.53
CA LEU A 728 -18.06 -6.70 21.45
C LEU A 728 -18.90 -5.42 21.30
N SER A 729 -18.66 -4.62 20.25
CA SER A 729 -19.28 -3.30 20.05
C SER A 729 -20.74 -3.36 19.55
N HIS A 730 -21.20 -4.49 19.03
CA HIS A 730 -22.56 -4.69 18.54
C HIS A 730 -23.52 -5.02 19.70
N ARG A 731 -23.66 -4.08 20.63
CA ARG A 731 -24.59 -4.10 21.76
C ARG A 731 -24.81 -2.68 22.27
N GLU A 732 -25.84 -2.45 23.06
CA GLU A 732 -26.17 -1.12 23.56
C GLU A 732 -25.18 -0.65 24.63
N LEU A 733 -24.80 -1.54 25.57
CA LEU A 733 -23.88 -1.24 26.66
C LEU A 733 -22.61 -2.08 26.53
N VAL A 734 -21.48 -1.41 26.29
CA VAL A 734 -20.14 -2.00 26.32
C VAL A 734 -19.19 -0.98 26.93
N PHE A 735 -18.39 -1.44 27.88
CA PHE A 735 -17.45 -0.63 28.64
C PHE A 735 -16.02 -1.00 28.29
N THR A 736 -15.10 -0.07 28.48
CA THR A 736 -13.66 -0.34 28.37
C THR A 736 -13.09 -0.43 29.76
N ILE A 737 -12.49 -1.56 30.10
CA ILE A 737 -11.86 -1.77 31.42
C ILE A 737 -10.81 -0.65 31.64
N PRO A 738 -10.81 0.02 32.81
CA PRO A 738 -11.44 -0.40 34.07
C PRO A 738 -12.89 0.07 34.28
N GLU A 739 -13.46 0.84 33.36
CA GLU A 739 -14.86 1.26 33.48
C GLU A 739 -15.80 0.04 33.37
N GLY A 740 -16.87 0.05 34.18
CA GLY A 740 -17.94 -0.94 34.09
C GLY A 740 -17.67 -2.27 34.78
N LEU A 741 -16.57 -2.44 35.53
CA LEU A 741 -16.34 -3.67 36.32
C LEU A 741 -17.53 -3.96 37.26
N ASP A 742 -18.01 -2.94 37.98
CA ASP A 742 -19.13 -3.10 38.93
C ASP A 742 -20.52 -2.98 38.28
N GLN A 743 -20.60 -2.80 36.97
CA GLN A 743 -21.86 -2.50 36.26
C GLN A 743 -22.20 -3.54 35.19
N ALA A 744 -21.20 -4.09 34.52
CA ALA A 744 -21.39 -5.01 33.41
C ALA A 744 -21.84 -6.39 33.89
N ASP A 745 -22.67 -7.06 33.08
CA ASP A 745 -23.10 -8.43 33.34
C ASP A 745 -21.93 -9.42 33.19
N ILE A 746 -21.05 -9.16 32.21
CA ILE A 746 -19.87 -9.97 31.91
C ILE A 746 -18.63 -9.08 31.84
N ILE A 747 -17.52 -9.56 32.39
CA ILE A 747 -16.22 -8.91 32.31
C ILE A 747 -15.28 -9.81 31.53
N VAL A 748 -14.62 -9.27 30.50
CA VAL A 748 -13.74 -10.02 29.60
C VAL A 748 -12.38 -9.35 29.47
N PHE A 749 -11.34 -10.06 29.88
CA PHE A 749 -9.96 -9.61 29.77
C PHE A 749 -9.23 -10.37 28.66
N LEU A 750 -8.41 -9.64 27.92
CA LEU A 750 -7.35 -10.21 27.08
C LEU A 750 -6.02 -9.57 27.50
N LEU A 751 -5.34 -10.22 28.46
CA LEU A 751 -4.22 -9.73 29.26
C LEU A 751 -2.88 -9.78 28.53
N ASN A 752 -2.87 -9.39 27.26
CA ASN A 752 -1.67 -9.27 26.44
C ASN A 752 -1.62 -7.97 25.63
N ASP A 753 -2.52 -7.01 25.92
CA ASP A 753 -2.56 -5.70 25.27
C ASP A 753 -1.47 -4.78 25.85
N PRO A 754 -0.42 -4.42 25.09
CA PRO A 754 0.55 -3.43 25.55
C PRO A 754 -0.07 -2.02 25.70
N GLY A 755 -1.20 -1.78 25.02
CA GLY A 755 -1.98 -0.55 25.09
C GLY A 755 -3.12 -0.59 26.12
N ALA A 756 -3.16 -1.61 26.99
CA ALA A 756 -4.15 -1.70 28.06
C ALA A 756 -4.14 -0.44 28.93
N ARG A 757 -5.32 0.06 29.26
CA ARG A 757 -5.50 1.16 30.21
C ARG A 757 -6.13 0.65 31.52
N PRO A 758 -5.70 1.15 32.69
CA PRO A 758 -4.67 2.16 32.87
C PRO A 758 -3.24 1.61 32.65
N SER A 759 -2.99 0.33 32.93
CA SER A 759 -1.83 -0.42 32.44
C SER A 759 -2.15 -1.91 32.31
N LEU A 760 -1.32 -2.67 31.57
CA LEU A 760 -1.46 -4.11 31.45
C LEU A 760 -1.33 -4.81 32.81
N ASP A 761 -0.39 -4.37 33.64
CA ASP A 761 -0.17 -4.94 34.97
C ASP A 761 -1.35 -4.66 35.89
N GLU A 762 -1.93 -3.46 35.82
CA GLU A 762 -3.17 -3.15 36.56
C GLU A 762 -4.34 -4.01 36.10
N GLN A 763 -4.54 -4.22 34.79
CA GLN A 763 -5.59 -5.12 34.32
C GLN A 763 -5.37 -6.56 34.79
N LYS A 764 -4.11 -7.03 34.86
CA LYS A 764 -3.78 -8.34 35.46
C LYS A 764 -4.14 -8.38 36.94
N GLN A 765 -3.85 -7.31 37.70
CA GLN A 765 -4.23 -7.22 39.12
C GLN A 765 -5.76 -7.20 39.30
N MET A 766 -6.49 -6.43 38.49
CA MET A 766 -7.96 -6.42 38.50
C MET A 766 -8.54 -7.82 38.23
N ALA A 767 -8.00 -8.52 37.23
CA ALA A 767 -8.41 -9.90 36.93
C ALA A 767 -8.10 -10.86 38.09
N LEU A 768 -7.01 -10.65 38.84
CA LEU A 768 -6.70 -11.43 40.04
C LEU A 768 -7.67 -11.11 41.19
N GLN A 769 -8.02 -9.84 41.40
CA GLN A 769 -8.98 -9.41 42.42
C GLN A 769 -10.35 -10.05 42.17
N LEU A 770 -10.84 -10.03 40.92
CA LEU A 770 -12.11 -10.64 40.54
C LEU A 770 -12.13 -12.17 40.68
N LYS A 771 -10.96 -12.84 40.68
CA LYS A 771 -10.89 -14.29 40.99
C LYS A 771 -11.12 -14.58 42.47
N SER A 772 -10.77 -13.65 43.35
CA SER A 772 -10.95 -13.78 44.80
C SER A 772 -12.24 -13.17 45.33
N ASP A 773 -12.93 -12.39 44.50
CA ASP A 773 -14.16 -11.69 44.86
C ASP A 773 -15.36 -12.65 44.82
N PRO A 774 -16.11 -12.84 45.92
CA PRO A 774 -17.27 -13.72 45.95
C PRO A 774 -18.40 -13.26 45.03
N ASP A 775 -18.48 -11.97 44.67
CA ASP A 775 -19.56 -11.42 43.85
C ASP A 775 -19.41 -11.78 42.35
N TYR A 776 -18.29 -12.43 41.96
CA TYR A 776 -17.99 -12.79 40.59
C TYR A 776 -17.73 -14.29 40.42
N ILE A 777 -18.26 -14.85 39.33
CA ILE A 777 -18.04 -16.23 38.91
C ILE A 777 -17.13 -16.24 37.68
N LYS A 778 -16.03 -16.99 37.75
CA LYS A 778 -15.17 -17.22 36.60
C LYS A 778 -15.86 -18.13 35.58
N LEU A 779 -16.17 -17.58 34.41
CA LEU A 779 -16.82 -18.30 33.31
C LEU A 779 -15.82 -19.09 32.46
N PHE A 780 -14.65 -18.50 32.20
CA PHE A 780 -13.67 -19.06 31.29
C PHE A 780 -12.27 -18.55 31.58
N GLU A 781 -11.25 -19.39 31.35
CA GLU A 781 -9.85 -19.01 31.47
C GLU A 781 -8.99 -19.88 30.53
N ASN A 782 -8.22 -19.22 29.66
CA ASN A 782 -7.25 -19.87 28.77
C ASN A 782 -6.10 -18.91 28.45
N GLY A 783 -4.93 -19.17 29.05
CA GLY A 783 -3.77 -18.28 28.90
C GLY A 783 -4.08 -16.87 29.40
N ASP A 784 -3.83 -15.87 28.55
CA ASP A 784 -4.08 -14.45 28.86
C ASP A 784 -5.57 -14.05 28.76
N PHE A 785 -6.45 -14.96 28.33
CA PHE A 785 -7.88 -14.67 28.20
C PHE A 785 -8.65 -15.17 29.41
N VAL A 786 -9.36 -14.26 30.09
CA VAL A 786 -10.17 -14.58 31.28
C VAL A 786 -11.51 -13.87 31.20
N ALA A 787 -12.59 -14.57 31.55
CA ALA A 787 -13.93 -14.01 31.59
C ALA A 787 -14.64 -14.32 32.92
N PHE A 788 -15.39 -13.34 33.41
CA PHE A 788 -16.18 -13.39 34.64
C PHE A 788 -17.62 -12.97 34.35
N ALA A 789 -18.56 -13.44 35.16
CA ALA A 789 -19.91 -12.89 35.25
C ALA A 789 -20.25 -12.58 36.70
N ARG A 790 -21.12 -11.61 36.92
CA ARG A 790 -21.58 -11.29 38.27
C ARG A 790 -22.52 -12.37 38.80
N GLN A 791 -22.31 -12.79 40.04
CA GLN A 791 -23.05 -13.88 40.67
C GLN A 791 -24.56 -13.60 40.76
N ASP A 792 -24.95 -12.35 41.01
CA ASP A 792 -26.35 -11.91 41.09
C ASP A 792 -27.08 -11.93 39.74
N ARG A 793 -26.35 -12.01 38.63
CA ARG A 793 -26.90 -12.05 37.26
C ARG A 793 -26.82 -13.43 36.61
N VAL A 794 -26.02 -14.34 37.15
CA VAL A 794 -25.76 -15.67 36.55
C VAL A 794 -27.00 -16.56 36.46
N GLN A 795 -27.99 -16.43 37.34
CA GLN A 795 -29.24 -17.21 37.25
C GLN A 795 -30.04 -16.93 35.96
N GLU A 796 -29.81 -15.79 35.31
CA GLU A 796 -30.44 -15.42 34.04
C GLU A 796 -29.59 -15.81 32.81
N MET A 797 -28.37 -16.32 33.00
CA MET A 797 -27.39 -16.62 31.96
C MET A 797 -27.30 -18.13 31.70
N PHE A 798 -28.13 -18.64 30.80
CA PHE A 798 -27.97 -20.01 30.28
C PHE A 798 -26.75 -20.06 29.34
N TRP A 799 -25.71 -20.80 29.72
CA TRP A 799 -24.49 -21.07 28.92
C TRP A 799 -24.49 -22.48 28.34
#